data_AF-A0AAV0Z015-F1
#
_entry.id   AF-A0AAV0Z015-F1
#
_cell.length_a   1.000
_cell.length_b   1.000
_cell.length_c   1.000
_cell.angle_alpha   90.00
_cell.angle_beta   90.00
_cell.angle_gamma   90.00
#
_symmetry.space_group_name_H-M   'P 1'
#
loop_
_entity.id
_entity.type
_entity.pdbx_description
1 polymer ?
#
loop_
_entity_poly.entity_id
_entity_poly.type
_entity_poly.pdbx_seq_one_letter_code
_entity_poly.pdbx_strand_id
1 'polypeptide(L)'
;MIIPFTIFHIIVLIISPISPSLASAQEDGIIAQYGCNSTCGTVPVPFPFGMNEPHCYAHKWFEIECKFDNNTSSRDPKPYLKSLNLQAENTFLAVGCNNLAFLQSNGTTVGGCVSICDDNNSNNYNFTSDGCNGRYCCETSLPSHLSEFNATLRGLREQSSDGCGYALIASDYWIMLDSSYLSIYEIETLNELKNMEYAPAMLEWEILNYMLINSTFQLPPNCYDSKVTSLSNRTTGQQCGCSLGYYGNPYLDGGCTEIPGFFDKHNRSKKWAIVGISSSLGSIGFLIGLWFLYKAMKRRMIKKRREKFFKRNGGLLLQKRMSSGEVNVDRTTLFTLKDLKKATDNFNKNRVLGKGGQGTVYKGMLVDGKIVAVKKFKVEGKVEEFINEFVILSQINNRNVVKLLGCCLETEIPLLVYEFIPNGNLFEYLHDQNEDIPMTWDMRLRIATEIAGALFYLHSIASQSIYHRDVKSTNILLDEKYRAKLADFGASRIISIEATHLTTMVQGTFGYLDPEYFHTSQFTEKSDVYSFGVVLAELLTGKKPISSAERSGESQSLASYFVQCVEENKLFEITDKRVTKEGGREHIIAVANLAYRCLEMNGRKRPTMKEVTLELEGIRGLNRKLNAQQNHDEIELSGIEEYQPWDGYSASNSLPIVSSQTHSTDSEVMHILALE
;
A
#
# COMPACT_ATOMS: atom_id res chain seq x y z
N MET A 1 -2.84 21.08 8.05
CA MET A 1 -3.25 20.72 9.43
C MET A 1 -3.10 19.20 9.57
N ILE A 2 -1.91 18.76 9.96
CA ILE A 2 -1.46 17.36 9.96
C ILE A 2 -1.50 16.86 11.41
N ILE A 3 -2.67 16.43 11.87
CA ILE A 3 -2.83 15.55 13.04
C ILE A 3 -4.13 14.77 12.74
N PRO A 4 -4.08 13.49 12.31
CA PRO A 4 -4.11 12.39 13.29
C PRO A 4 -3.48 11.08 12.76
N PHE A 5 -2.22 10.82 13.10
CA PHE A 5 -1.62 9.47 13.02
C PHE A 5 -1.07 9.06 14.39
N THR A 6 -0.61 10.03 15.17
CA THR A 6 -0.09 9.84 16.53
C THR A 6 -1.16 9.42 17.54
N ILE A 7 -2.39 9.92 17.43
CA ILE A 7 -3.49 9.55 18.35
C ILE A 7 -3.91 8.09 18.16
N PHE A 8 -3.80 7.54 16.94
CA PHE A 8 -4.15 6.15 16.66
C PHE A 8 -3.13 5.17 17.29
N HIS A 9 -1.83 5.50 17.25
CA HIS A 9 -0.79 4.66 17.87
C HIS A 9 -0.82 4.69 19.40
N ILE A 10 -1.17 5.84 20.00
CA ILE A 10 -1.28 5.95 21.47
C ILE A 10 -2.44 5.09 21.99
N ILE A 11 -3.56 5.01 21.26
CA ILE A 11 -4.70 4.18 21.67
C ILE A 11 -4.41 2.69 21.45
N VAL A 12 -3.65 2.31 20.41
CA VAL A 12 -3.27 0.90 20.17
C VAL A 12 -2.24 0.40 21.20
N LEU A 13 -1.37 1.27 21.74
CA LEU A 13 -0.41 0.90 22.78
C LEU A 13 -1.05 0.75 24.18
N ILE A 14 -2.19 1.40 24.44
CA ILE A 14 -2.86 1.35 25.75
C ILE A 14 -3.79 0.12 25.89
N ILE A 15 -4.15 -0.57 24.79
CA ILE A 15 -5.11 -1.70 24.79
C ILE A 15 -4.42 -3.03 24.40
N SER A 16 -3.09 -3.13 24.46
CA SER A 16 -2.43 -4.42 24.28
C SER A 16 -2.39 -5.17 25.62
N PRO A 17 -3.12 -6.29 25.81
CA PRO A 17 -2.92 -7.12 26.98
C PRO A 17 -1.55 -7.78 26.86
N ILE A 18 -0.63 -7.41 27.75
CA ILE A 18 0.60 -8.17 27.97
C ILE A 18 0.16 -9.58 28.39
N SER A 19 0.17 -10.50 27.43
CA SER A 19 -0.10 -11.90 27.65
C SER A 19 1.25 -12.58 27.84
N PRO A 20 1.54 -13.21 28.99
CA PRO A 20 2.72 -14.04 29.11
C PRO A 20 2.55 -15.27 28.22
N SER A 21 3.49 -15.46 27.30
CA SER A 21 3.65 -16.67 26.52
C SER A 21 3.92 -17.85 27.46
N LEU A 22 2.97 -18.77 27.61
CA LEU A 22 3.23 -20.10 28.15
C LEU A 22 3.17 -21.08 26.98
N ALA A 23 4.34 -21.52 26.53
CA ALA A 23 4.49 -22.68 25.68
C ALA A 23 4.14 -23.92 26.53
N SER A 24 3.18 -24.71 26.10
CA SER A 24 2.93 -26.03 26.67
C SER A 24 3.80 -27.05 25.95
N ALA A 25 4.92 -27.42 26.56
CA ALA A 25 5.60 -28.67 26.27
C ALA A 25 5.01 -29.75 27.18
N GLN A 26 4.62 -30.86 26.58
CA GLN A 26 4.11 -32.06 27.24
C GLN A 26 5.33 -32.93 27.58
N GLU A 27 5.57 -33.22 28.86
CA GLU A 27 6.70 -34.02 29.32
C GLU A 27 6.22 -35.14 30.25
N ASP A 28 6.75 -36.33 30.03
CA ASP A 28 6.36 -37.61 30.62
C ASP A 28 6.72 -37.71 32.13
N GLY A 29 5.73 -38.07 32.94
CA GLY A 29 5.81 -39.01 34.08
C GLY A 29 6.96 -38.92 35.09
N ILE A 30 7.25 -37.77 35.68
CA ILE A 30 8.17 -37.66 36.85
C ILE A 30 7.39 -37.15 38.07
N ILE A 31 7.22 -37.99 39.11
CA ILE A 31 6.33 -37.73 40.25
C ILE A 31 7.15 -37.31 41.49
N ALA A 32 7.31 -36.01 41.67
CA ALA A 32 7.76 -35.42 42.93
C ALA A 32 6.59 -35.21 43.90
N GLN A 33 6.89 -35.01 45.19
CA GLN A 33 5.88 -34.68 46.19
C GLN A 33 5.13 -33.39 45.81
N TYR A 34 3.82 -33.34 46.07
CA TYR A 34 2.98 -32.22 45.65
C TYR A 34 3.47 -30.87 46.21
N GLY A 35 3.64 -29.88 45.33
CA GLY A 35 4.17 -28.56 45.67
C GLY A 35 5.70 -28.45 45.60
N CYS A 36 6.39 -29.56 45.33
CA CYS A 36 7.84 -29.64 45.29
C CYS A 36 8.37 -29.69 43.86
N ASN A 37 9.58 -29.18 43.67
CA ASN A 37 10.20 -29.14 42.36
C ASN A 37 10.58 -30.56 41.91
N SER A 38 10.22 -30.94 40.68
CA SER A 38 10.31 -32.32 40.18
C SER A 38 11.57 -32.63 39.38
N THR A 39 12.40 -31.63 39.12
CA THR A 39 13.63 -31.78 38.34
C THR A 39 14.75 -30.92 38.91
N CYS A 40 15.96 -31.45 38.83
CA CYS A 40 17.21 -30.75 39.05
C CYS A 40 17.95 -30.64 37.72
N GLY A 41 17.84 -29.49 37.06
CA GLY A 41 18.27 -29.36 35.66
C GLY A 41 17.44 -30.28 34.77
N THR A 42 18.10 -31.21 34.08
CA THR A 42 17.45 -32.25 33.25
C THR A 42 17.19 -33.55 34.01
N VAL A 43 17.62 -33.66 35.27
CA VAL A 43 17.51 -34.89 36.06
C VAL A 43 16.20 -34.90 36.86
N PRO A 44 15.36 -35.94 36.75
CA PRO A 44 14.16 -36.09 37.56
C PRO A 44 14.45 -36.33 39.05
N VAL A 45 13.65 -35.74 39.93
CA VAL A 45 13.72 -35.93 41.39
C VAL A 45 12.39 -36.52 41.89
N PRO A 46 12.29 -37.86 41.97
CA PRO A 46 11.09 -38.54 42.46
C PRO A 46 11.10 -38.69 44.00
N PHE A 47 9.91 -38.77 44.61
CA PHE A 47 9.79 -39.13 46.04
C PHE A 47 10.37 -40.55 46.29
N PRO A 48 11.12 -40.84 47.38
CA PRO A 48 11.26 -40.11 48.63
C PRO A 48 12.22 -38.90 48.61
N PHE A 49 12.85 -38.61 47.47
CA PHE A 49 13.76 -37.49 47.31
C PHE A 49 13.02 -36.19 47.02
N GLY A 50 13.59 -35.07 47.47
CA GLY A 50 12.98 -33.75 47.27
C GLY A 50 13.92 -32.61 47.63
N MET A 51 13.61 -31.42 47.13
CA MET A 51 14.46 -30.24 47.27
C MET A 51 13.79 -29.15 48.09
N ASN A 52 14.61 -28.26 48.66
CA ASN A 52 14.24 -26.98 49.26
C ASN A 52 13.43 -27.03 50.57
N GLU A 53 12.36 -27.83 50.64
CA GLU A 53 11.44 -27.82 51.80
C GLU A 53 11.33 -29.19 52.50
N PRO A 54 11.20 -29.23 53.85
CA PRO A 54 11.15 -30.47 54.63
C PRO A 54 10.02 -31.42 54.28
N HIS A 55 8.92 -30.90 53.73
CA HIS A 55 7.78 -31.70 53.31
C HIS A 55 8.00 -32.36 51.94
N CYS A 56 9.05 -31.98 51.20
CA CYS A 56 9.32 -32.46 49.85
C CYS A 56 10.07 -33.78 49.77
N TYR A 57 10.70 -34.19 50.86
CA TYR A 57 11.46 -35.43 50.97
C TYR A 57 10.97 -36.24 52.17
N ALA A 58 11.06 -37.57 52.10
CA ALA A 58 10.53 -38.44 53.16
C ALA A 58 11.31 -38.33 54.48
N HIS A 59 12.60 -38.01 54.38
CA HIS A 59 13.53 -37.86 55.50
C HIS A 59 14.67 -36.92 55.09
N LYS A 60 15.34 -36.26 56.05
CA LYS A 60 16.42 -35.29 55.77
C LYS A 60 17.59 -35.87 54.95
N TRP A 61 17.77 -37.20 54.98
CA TRP A 61 18.74 -37.91 54.15
C TRP A 61 18.37 -38.01 52.68
N PHE A 62 17.10 -37.83 52.34
CA PHE A 62 16.61 -37.77 50.95
C PHE A 62 16.50 -36.33 50.42
N GLU A 63 16.98 -35.33 51.19
CA GLU A 63 17.03 -33.95 50.73
C GLU A 63 18.08 -33.79 49.62
N ILE A 64 17.65 -33.28 48.47
CA ILE A 64 18.51 -32.98 47.34
C ILE A 64 18.78 -31.46 47.28
N GLU A 65 20.03 -31.11 47.00
CA GLU A 65 20.51 -29.77 46.69
C GLU A 65 20.99 -29.73 45.23
N CYS A 66 20.40 -28.86 44.42
CA CYS A 66 20.88 -28.62 43.05
C CYS A 66 22.03 -27.62 43.04
N LYS A 67 23.20 -28.04 42.57
CA LYS A 67 24.36 -27.13 42.42
C LYS A 67 24.76 -26.99 40.96
N PHE A 68 25.19 -25.78 40.61
CA PHE A 68 25.84 -25.50 39.33
C PHE A 68 27.33 -25.77 39.45
N ASP A 69 27.86 -26.55 38.52
CA ASP A 69 29.27 -26.92 38.52
C ASP A 69 30.08 -25.82 37.80
N ASN A 70 30.75 -24.95 38.55
CA ASN A 70 31.39 -23.75 38.00
C ASN A 70 32.60 -24.03 37.08
N ASN A 71 33.02 -25.29 36.95
CA ASN A 71 34.20 -25.70 36.16
C ASN A 71 33.87 -26.38 34.82
N THR A 72 32.60 -26.48 34.42
CA THR A 72 32.23 -26.95 33.07
C THR A 72 31.29 -25.96 32.38
N SER A 73 31.42 -25.79 31.07
CA SER A 73 30.61 -24.84 30.29
C SER A 73 29.12 -25.25 30.12
N SER A 74 28.67 -26.28 30.85
CA SER A 74 27.27 -26.70 30.90
C SER A 74 26.52 -25.88 31.95
N ARG A 75 25.40 -25.26 31.56
CA ARG A 75 24.54 -24.47 32.46
C ARG A 75 23.52 -25.31 33.24
N ASP A 76 23.59 -26.64 33.15
CA ASP A 76 22.61 -27.50 33.83
C ASP A 76 23.08 -27.86 35.26
N PRO A 77 22.26 -27.57 36.29
CA PRO A 77 22.59 -27.92 37.66
C PRO A 77 22.45 -29.43 37.89
N LYS A 78 23.35 -30.00 38.68
CA LYS A 78 23.35 -31.43 39.05
C LYS A 78 22.77 -31.62 40.46
N PRO A 79 22.02 -32.71 40.71
CA PRO A 79 21.49 -33.02 42.03
C PRO A 79 22.56 -33.64 42.94
N TYR A 80 22.66 -33.13 44.17
CA TYR A 80 23.51 -33.65 45.23
C TYR A 80 22.64 -33.96 46.45
N LEU A 81 22.90 -35.02 47.21
CA LEU A 81 22.20 -35.20 48.49
C LEU A 81 22.70 -34.15 49.48
N LYS A 82 21.85 -33.20 49.90
CA LYS A 82 22.24 -32.03 50.71
C LYS A 82 22.94 -32.39 52.00
N SER A 83 22.58 -33.53 52.60
CA SER A 83 23.22 -34.02 53.83
C SER A 83 24.69 -34.45 53.61
N LEU A 84 25.14 -34.69 52.36
CA LEU A 84 26.43 -35.34 52.04
C LEU A 84 27.19 -34.73 50.84
N ASN A 85 26.55 -33.91 50.01
CA ASN A 85 27.09 -33.21 48.84
C ASN A 85 27.86 -34.07 47.78
N LEU A 86 27.42 -35.30 47.48
CA LEU A 86 28.06 -36.23 46.53
C LEU A 86 27.05 -36.92 45.58
N GLN A 87 27.51 -37.37 44.39
CA GLN A 87 26.77 -38.17 43.39
C GLN A 87 26.99 -39.67 43.69
N ALA A 88 25.95 -40.53 43.64
CA ALA A 88 26.04 -41.90 44.13
C ALA A 88 26.02 -42.97 43.01
N GLU A 89 27.04 -43.85 42.98
CA GLU A 89 27.18 -45.00 42.06
C GLU A 89 27.70 -46.25 42.82
N ASN A 90 27.69 -47.44 42.21
CA ASN A 90 28.24 -48.69 42.79
C ASN A 90 29.45 -49.19 42.01
N THR A 91 30.46 -49.66 42.73
CA THR A 91 31.75 -50.13 42.19
C THR A 91 32.13 -51.50 42.76
N PHE A 92 32.83 -52.32 41.97
CA PHE A 92 33.45 -53.56 42.43
C PHE A 92 34.85 -53.26 42.98
N LEU A 93 35.06 -53.55 44.26
CA LEU A 93 36.28 -53.27 44.99
C LEU A 93 36.98 -54.57 45.40
N ALA A 94 38.28 -54.63 45.15
CA ALA A 94 39.18 -55.67 45.62
C ALA A 94 40.25 -55.07 46.53
N VAL A 95 40.44 -55.65 47.71
CA VAL A 95 41.35 -55.16 48.75
C VAL A 95 42.28 -56.29 49.19
N GLY A 96 43.56 -55.96 49.39
CA GLY A 96 44.60 -56.88 49.87
C GLY A 96 45.82 -56.88 48.95
N CYS A 97 46.83 -57.66 49.31
CA CYS A 97 48.09 -57.72 48.56
C CYS A 97 48.14 -58.91 47.59
N ASN A 98 48.69 -58.67 46.40
CA ASN A 98 48.99 -59.69 45.39
C ASN A 98 47.77 -60.56 45.03
N ASN A 99 46.61 -59.91 44.88
CA ASN A 99 45.33 -60.56 44.60
C ASN A 99 44.85 -60.27 43.17
N LEU A 100 44.32 -61.30 42.53
CA LEU A 100 43.47 -61.25 41.34
C LEU A 100 42.02 -61.43 41.78
N ALA A 101 41.22 -60.38 41.66
CA ALA A 101 39.78 -60.43 41.93
C ALA A 101 39.01 -60.54 40.61
N PHE A 102 38.06 -61.46 40.55
CA PHE A 102 37.16 -61.62 39.41
C PHE A 102 35.72 -61.50 39.86
N LEU A 103 34.98 -60.62 39.18
CA LEU A 103 33.54 -60.53 39.26
C LEU A 103 32.95 -61.48 38.22
N GLN A 104 32.15 -62.43 38.69
CA GLN A 104 31.47 -63.40 37.86
C GLN A 104 29.96 -63.17 37.89
N SER A 105 29.30 -63.38 36.75
CA SER A 105 27.84 -63.43 36.62
C SER A 105 27.49 -64.60 35.70
N ASN A 106 26.54 -65.44 36.11
CA ASN A 106 26.16 -66.67 35.43
C ASN A 106 27.36 -67.58 35.07
N GLY A 107 28.33 -67.68 35.98
CA GLY A 107 29.54 -68.48 35.79
C GLY A 107 30.57 -67.92 34.79
N THR A 108 30.32 -66.74 34.20
CA THR A 108 31.27 -66.04 33.32
C THR A 108 31.91 -64.87 34.03
N THR A 109 33.21 -64.64 33.80
CA THR A 109 33.90 -63.45 34.32
C THR A 109 33.46 -62.22 33.54
N VAL A 110 32.81 -61.28 34.22
CA VAL A 110 32.25 -60.04 33.64
C VAL A 110 33.05 -58.80 34.04
N GLY A 111 33.88 -58.90 35.07
CA GLY A 111 34.78 -57.84 35.52
C GLY A 111 35.96 -58.42 36.28
N GLY A 112 37.03 -57.66 36.41
CA GLY A 112 38.22 -58.11 37.14
C GLY A 112 39.10 -56.95 37.58
N CYS A 113 39.83 -57.17 38.66
CA CYS A 113 40.71 -56.20 39.29
C CYS A 113 41.97 -56.88 39.81
N VAL A 114 43.10 -56.19 39.80
CA VAL A 114 44.38 -56.70 40.29
C VAL A 114 44.96 -55.73 41.30
N SER A 115 45.35 -56.23 42.48
CA SER A 115 46.06 -55.46 43.50
C SER A 115 47.45 -56.04 43.77
N ILE A 116 48.47 -55.18 43.78
CA ILE A 116 49.89 -55.57 43.93
C ILE A 116 50.48 -54.88 45.17
N CYS A 117 51.42 -55.52 45.87
CA CYS A 117 52.20 -54.87 46.92
C CYS A 117 53.64 -55.39 47.09
N ASP A 118 54.46 -54.66 47.85
CA ASP A 118 55.86 -55.00 48.14
C ASP A 118 56.00 -55.76 49.48
N ASP A 119 56.93 -56.71 49.57
CA ASP A 119 57.07 -57.67 50.70
C ASP A 119 57.47 -57.04 52.07
N ASN A 120 57.55 -55.70 52.20
CA ASN A 120 57.88 -55.02 53.46
C ASN A 120 56.70 -54.19 54.00
N ASN A 121 56.05 -54.74 55.04
CA ASN A 121 55.00 -54.13 55.90
C ASN A 121 53.62 -53.88 55.24
N SER A 122 52.84 -54.96 55.08
CA SER A 122 51.47 -54.97 54.52
C SER A 122 50.36 -54.38 55.41
N ASN A 123 50.65 -53.97 56.65
CA ASN A 123 49.60 -53.75 57.66
C ASN A 123 49.22 -52.28 57.91
N ASN A 124 49.90 -51.32 57.29
CA ASN A 124 49.71 -49.88 57.52
C ASN A 124 49.42 -49.07 56.24
N TYR A 125 48.80 -49.69 55.23
CA TYR A 125 48.33 -48.92 54.06
C TYR A 125 47.03 -48.19 54.41
N ASN A 126 47.01 -46.87 54.18
CA ASN A 126 45.88 -46.02 54.45
C ASN A 126 45.10 -45.74 53.16
N PHE A 127 43.85 -46.18 53.11
CA PHE A 127 42.97 -46.00 51.94
C PHE A 127 42.68 -44.54 51.65
N THR A 128 42.61 -43.71 52.69
CA THR A 128 42.17 -42.31 52.60
C THR A 128 43.23 -41.39 51.99
N SER A 129 44.52 -41.67 52.19
CA SER A 129 45.61 -40.83 51.67
C SER A 129 46.07 -41.20 50.27
N ASP A 130 46.05 -42.50 49.93
CA ASP A 130 46.77 -43.03 48.77
C ASP A 130 45.86 -43.42 47.60
N GLY A 131 44.55 -43.57 47.85
CA GLY A 131 43.53 -43.90 46.85
C GLY A 131 43.64 -45.31 46.26
N CYS A 132 42.60 -45.79 45.58
CA CYS A 132 42.50 -47.19 45.14
C CYS A 132 42.97 -47.45 43.69
N ASN A 133 44.28 -47.41 43.48
CA ASN A 133 44.86 -47.35 42.13
C ASN A 133 45.59 -48.64 41.67
N GLY A 134 45.23 -49.80 42.20
CA GLY A 134 45.88 -51.09 41.87
C GLY A 134 47.04 -51.49 42.80
N ARG A 135 47.38 -50.66 43.80
CA ARG A 135 48.35 -50.97 44.85
C ARG A 135 47.60 -51.17 46.17
N TYR A 136 47.76 -52.34 46.82
CA TYR A 136 47.01 -52.78 48.01
C TYR A 136 45.47 -52.85 47.87
N CYS A 137 44.87 -52.20 46.87
CA CYS A 137 43.49 -52.38 46.44
C CYS A 137 43.31 -52.01 44.97
N CYS A 138 42.17 -52.38 44.39
CA CYS A 138 41.80 -52.09 43.02
C CYS A 138 40.27 -51.94 42.92
N GLU A 139 39.80 -50.97 42.15
CA GLU A 139 38.38 -50.75 41.88
C GLU A 139 38.05 -50.85 40.38
N THR A 140 36.84 -51.30 40.04
CA THR A 140 36.36 -51.35 38.65
C THR A 140 34.84 -51.20 38.61
N SER A 141 34.34 -50.53 37.57
CA SER A 141 32.92 -50.28 37.39
C SER A 141 32.14 -51.58 37.15
N LEU A 142 30.87 -51.59 37.58
CA LEU A 142 29.99 -52.74 37.33
C LEU A 142 29.51 -52.76 35.88
N PRO A 143 29.40 -53.95 35.25
CA PRO A 143 28.71 -54.09 33.99
C PRO A 143 27.26 -53.62 34.10
N SER A 144 26.73 -52.98 33.06
CA SER A 144 25.30 -52.65 32.99
C SER A 144 24.45 -53.92 33.12
N HIS A 145 23.35 -53.84 33.88
CA HIS A 145 22.35 -54.92 34.02
C HIS A 145 22.82 -56.16 34.81
N LEU A 146 23.76 -55.99 35.75
CA LEU A 146 24.20 -57.05 36.66
C LEU A 146 23.08 -57.40 37.66
N SER A 147 22.44 -58.57 37.49
CA SER A 147 21.35 -59.06 38.35
C SER A 147 21.82 -60.04 39.43
N GLU A 148 22.93 -60.72 39.18
CA GLU A 148 23.60 -61.60 40.13
C GLU A 148 25.11 -61.41 40.01
N PHE A 149 25.81 -61.66 41.11
CA PHE A 149 27.26 -61.60 41.13
C PHE A 149 27.86 -62.65 42.06
N ASN A 150 29.07 -63.08 41.72
CA ASN A 150 29.95 -63.84 42.58
C ASN A 150 31.36 -63.23 42.49
N ALA A 151 31.95 -62.90 43.63
CA ALA A 151 33.29 -62.35 43.70
C ALA A 151 34.28 -63.45 44.09
N THR A 152 35.33 -63.63 43.30
CA THR A 152 36.37 -64.62 43.58
C THR A 152 37.75 -63.96 43.66
N LEU A 153 38.59 -64.44 44.57
CA LEU A 153 39.96 -63.98 44.76
C LEU A 153 40.95 -65.12 44.49
N ARG A 154 42.06 -64.81 43.84
CA ARG A 154 43.19 -65.71 43.61
C ARG A 154 44.50 -65.00 43.91
N GLY A 155 45.44 -65.67 44.57
CA GLY A 155 46.78 -65.12 44.80
C GLY A 155 47.64 -65.15 43.52
N LEU A 156 48.51 -64.15 43.36
CA LEU A 156 49.49 -64.06 42.26
C LEU A 156 50.73 -64.96 42.45
N ARG A 157 51.00 -65.43 43.67
CA ARG A 157 52.13 -66.32 44.02
C ARG A 157 51.62 -67.56 44.77
N GLU A 158 52.06 -68.75 44.39
CA GLU A 158 51.59 -70.03 44.99
C GLU A 158 52.04 -70.29 46.44
N GLN A 159 52.92 -69.47 47.04
CA GLN A 159 53.55 -69.77 48.34
C GLN A 159 53.74 -68.60 49.33
N SER A 160 52.94 -67.53 49.30
CA SER A 160 52.96 -66.51 50.37
C SER A 160 51.59 -66.35 51.01
N SER A 161 51.37 -67.13 52.07
CA SER A 161 50.16 -67.19 52.89
C SER A 161 50.22 -66.22 54.07
N ASP A 162 50.14 -64.90 53.84
CA ASP A 162 50.09 -63.99 55.00
C ASP A 162 49.35 -62.65 54.81
N GLY A 163 48.32 -62.61 53.97
CA GLY A 163 47.37 -61.48 53.95
C GLY A 163 45.95 -61.88 53.59
N CYS A 164 44.95 -61.45 54.37
CA CYS A 164 43.54 -61.56 53.97
C CYS A 164 43.27 -60.62 52.79
N GLY A 165 42.57 -61.13 51.77
CA GLY A 165 42.03 -60.31 50.67
C GLY A 165 40.50 -60.35 50.65
N TYR A 166 39.87 -59.25 50.22
CA TYR A 166 38.41 -59.11 50.09
C TYR A 166 38.04 -58.64 48.69
N ALA A 167 36.92 -59.14 48.16
CA ALA A 167 36.36 -58.70 46.89
C ALA A 167 34.86 -58.57 47.06
N LEU A 168 34.31 -57.39 46.79
CA LEU A 168 32.94 -57.02 47.14
C LEU A 168 32.42 -55.90 46.24
N ILE A 169 31.10 -55.76 46.19
CA ILE A 169 30.45 -54.60 45.57
C ILE A 169 30.08 -53.63 46.67
N ALA A 170 30.41 -52.36 46.50
CA ALA A 170 29.98 -51.32 47.40
C ALA A 170 29.68 -50.04 46.65
N SER A 171 28.88 -49.18 47.26
CA SER A 171 28.65 -47.86 46.70
C SER A 171 29.89 -46.98 46.87
N ASP A 172 30.13 -46.08 45.91
CA ASP A 172 31.29 -45.19 45.90
C ASP A 172 31.36 -44.29 47.15
N TYR A 173 30.22 -44.00 47.78
CA TYR A 173 30.17 -43.28 49.06
C TYR A 173 30.75 -44.08 50.23
N TRP A 174 30.81 -45.40 50.13
CA TRP A 174 31.35 -46.27 51.19
C TRP A 174 32.87 -46.33 51.17
N ILE A 175 33.49 -46.08 50.01
CA ILE A 175 34.94 -46.23 49.79
C ILE A 175 35.65 -44.87 49.83
N MET A 176 34.98 -43.78 49.45
CA MET A 176 35.53 -42.42 49.52
C MET A 176 35.45 -41.83 50.94
N LEU A 177 36.57 -41.83 51.66
CA LEU A 177 36.76 -41.00 52.85
C LEU A 177 37.93 -40.05 52.61
N ASP A 178 37.64 -38.88 52.05
CA ASP A 178 38.46 -37.70 52.30
C ASP A 178 38.10 -37.17 53.71
N SER A 179 39.12 -36.99 54.54
CA SER A 179 39.14 -36.82 56.00
C SER A 179 38.37 -35.62 56.57
N SER A 180 37.54 -34.91 55.80
CA SER A 180 37.07 -33.60 56.24
C SER A 180 35.67 -33.55 56.83
N TYR A 181 34.72 -34.42 56.48
CA TYR A 181 33.37 -34.35 57.05
C TYR A 181 32.64 -35.69 56.93
N LEU A 182 32.51 -36.41 58.06
CA LEU A 182 31.51 -37.45 58.40
C LEU A 182 32.14 -38.77 58.90
N SER A 183 32.15 -38.94 60.22
CA SER A 183 32.36 -40.22 60.89
C SER A 183 31.07 -41.04 60.86
N ILE A 184 30.98 -42.01 59.95
CA ILE A 184 29.94 -43.06 60.05
C ILE A 184 30.55 -44.46 60.07
N TYR A 185 31.69 -44.71 59.42
CA TYR A 185 32.66 -45.77 59.76
C TYR A 185 33.99 -45.35 59.13
N GLU A 186 34.97 -44.92 59.93
CA GLU A 186 36.32 -44.66 59.43
C GLU A 186 36.97 -46.03 59.12
N ILE A 187 37.09 -46.37 57.84
CA ILE A 187 38.00 -47.45 57.40
C ILE A 187 39.30 -46.76 57.02
N GLU A 188 40.19 -46.58 57.98
CA GLU A 188 41.51 -46.02 57.75
C GLU A 188 42.49 -47.11 57.30
N THR A 189 42.29 -48.37 57.70
CA THR A 189 43.27 -49.43 57.45
C THR A 189 42.66 -50.74 56.92
N LEU A 190 43.46 -51.50 56.17
CA LEU A 190 43.15 -52.88 55.69
C LEU A 190 42.64 -53.83 56.80
N ASN A 191 42.98 -53.58 58.07
CA ASN A 191 42.58 -54.43 59.18
C ASN A 191 41.13 -54.21 59.63
N GLU A 192 40.55 -53.03 59.39
CA GLU A 192 39.17 -52.73 59.78
C GLU A 192 38.16 -53.44 58.89
N LEU A 193 38.49 -53.63 57.61
CA LEU A 193 37.73 -54.46 56.67
C LEU A 193 37.63 -55.93 57.13
N LYS A 194 38.57 -56.43 57.95
CA LYS A 194 38.50 -57.81 58.47
C LYS A 194 37.35 -58.03 59.46
N ASN A 195 36.84 -56.97 60.07
CA ASN A 195 35.83 -57.04 61.11
C ASN A 195 34.42 -56.70 60.60
N MET A 196 34.24 -56.54 59.28
CA MET A 196 32.96 -56.17 58.69
C MET A 196 32.14 -57.39 58.29
N GLU A 197 30.85 -57.38 58.63
CA GLU A 197 29.89 -58.41 58.21
C GLU A 197 29.22 -58.11 56.86
N TYR A 198 29.10 -56.85 56.45
CA TYR A 198 28.39 -56.45 55.23
C TYR A 198 28.94 -55.15 54.63
N ALA A 199 28.71 -54.97 53.32
CA ALA A 199 29.03 -53.76 52.57
C ALA A 199 27.75 -53.20 51.91
N PRO A 200 27.47 -51.88 51.99
CA PRO A 200 26.26 -51.32 51.44
C PRO A 200 26.38 -51.08 49.92
N ALA A 201 25.33 -51.44 49.19
CA ALA A 201 25.19 -51.20 47.75
C ALA A 201 23.79 -50.65 47.44
N MET A 202 23.68 -49.78 46.43
CA MET A 202 22.40 -49.25 45.96
C MET A 202 21.73 -50.22 44.98
N LEU A 203 20.45 -50.53 45.15
CA LEU A 203 19.72 -51.45 44.27
C LEU A 203 18.66 -50.70 43.46
N GLU A 204 18.69 -50.91 42.14
CA GLU A 204 17.57 -50.59 41.25
C GLU A 204 16.68 -51.83 41.12
N TRP A 205 15.36 -51.63 41.09
CA TRP A 205 14.39 -52.73 41.07
C TRP A 205 13.44 -52.61 39.88
N GLU A 206 13.11 -53.74 39.25
CA GLU A 206 12.08 -53.84 38.22
C GLU A 206 11.17 -55.06 38.46
N ILE A 207 9.90 -54.98 38.06
CA ILE A 207 8.99 -56.13 38.09
C ILE A 207 9.18 -56.90 36.79
N LEU A 208 9.80 -58.08 36.87
CA LEU A 208 10.13 -58.84 35.67
C LEU A 208 8.87 -59.38 34.97
N ASN A 209 8.80 -59.20 33.66
CA ASN A 209 7.62 -59.50 32.86
C ASN A 209 7.18 -60.97 32.95
N TYR A 210 8.12 -61.91 33.14
CA TYR A 210 7.78 -63.32 33.28
C TYR A 210 7.09 -63.66 34.62
N MET A 211 7.29 -62.86 35.69
CA MET A 211 6.58 -63.07 36.96
C MET A 211 5.08 -62.76 36.82
N LEU A 212 4.70 -62.01 35.79
CA LEU A 212 3.31 -61.66 35.48
C LEU A 212 2.60 -62.75 34.66
N ILE A 213 3.35 -63.66 34.01
CA ILE A 213 2.78 -64.66 33.10
C ILE A 213 2.01 -65.75 33.86
N ASN A 214 2.33 -66.00 35.14
CA ASN A 214 1.72 -67.04 35.98
C ASN A 214 1.09 -66.51 37.29
N SER A 215 0.96 -65.20 37.47
CA SER A 215 0.34 -64.61 38.66
C SER A 215 -1.08 -64.11 38.38
N THR A 216 -1.96 -64.14 39.39
CA THR A 216 -3.27 -63.47 39.34
C THR A 216 -3.14 -61.96 39.58
N PHE A 217 -1.91 -61.44 39.68
CA PHE A 217 -1.61 -60.07 40.05
C PHE A 217 -1.73 -59.16 38.83
N GLN A 218 -2.76 -58.32 38.80
CA GLN A 218 -2.89 -57.29 37.78
C GLN A 218 -2.05 -56.09 38.17
N LEU A 219 -1.16 -55.68 37.28
CA LEU A 219 -0.41 -54.44 37.44
C LEU A 219 -1.38 -53.24 37.49
N PRO A 220 -1.08 -52.23 38.31
CA PRO A 220 -1.74 -50.94 38.23
C PRO A 220 -1.76 -50.38 36.79
N PRO A 221 -2.80 -49.65 36.38
CA PRO A 221 -2.94 -49.15 35.00
C PRO A 221 -1.87 -48.16 34.54
N ASN A 222 -1.00 -47.65 35.43
CA ASN A 222 0.10 -46.73 35.07
C ASN A 222 1.49 -47.36 35.26
N CYS A 223 1.62 -48.65 34.93
CA CYS A 223 2.93 -49.28 34.80
C CYS A 223 3.43 -49.19 33.36
N TYR A 224 4.69 -48.82 33.19
CA TYR A 224 5.37 -48.65 31.90
C TYR A 224 6.63 -49.51 31.85
N ASP A 225 7.14 -49.75 30.65
CA ASP A 225 8.32 -50.60 30.45
C ASP A 225 9.58 -49.98 31.09
N SER A 226 10.28 -50.80 31.87
CA SER A 226 11.54 -50.46 32.54
C SER A 226 12.69 -50.34 31.54
N LYS A 227 13.66 -49.46 31.83
CA LYS A 227 14.94 -49.33 31.09
C LYS A 227 16.08 -50.15 31.74
N VAL A 228 15.81 -50.87 32.83
CA VAL A 228 16.80 -51.57 33.67
C VAL A 228 17.37 -52.83 33.01
N THR A 229 16.78 -53.36 31.94
CA THR A 229 17.39 -54.43 31.12
C THR A 229 17.30 -54.06 29.64
N SER A 230 18.42 -53.71 29.00
CA SER A 230 18.46 -53.41 27.56
C SER A 230 19.55 -54.23 26.87
N LEU A 231 19.18 -55.42 26.40
CA LEU A 231 19.94 -56.13 25.37
C LEU A 231 19.02 -56.56 24.23
N SER A 232 18.80 -55.64 23.29
CA SER A 232 18.45 -55.91 21.88
C SER A 232 17.23 -56.80 21.53
N ASN A 233 16.44 -57.33 22.48
CA ASN A 233 15.13 -57.91 22.18
C ASN A 233 14.21 -57.96 23.41
N ARG A 234 13.21 -57.06 23.38
CA ARG A 234 11.95 -57.00 24.15
C ARG A 234 12.09 -56.89 25.67
N THR A 235 11.76 -55.70 26.17
CA THR A 235 11.55 -55.26 27.56
C THR A 235 11.25 -56.40 28.53
N THR A 236 12.11 -56.59 29.55
CA THR A 236 11.94 -57.68 30.52
C THR A 236 11.41 -57.26 31.89
N GLY A 237 10.95 -56.02 32.07
CA GLY A 237 10.22 -55.63 33.27
C GLY A 237 9.40 -54.33 33.17
N GLN A 238 8.56 -54.08 34.18
CA GLN A 238 7.73 -52.88 34.33
C GLN A 238 8.06 -52.07 35.59
N GLN A 239 7.87 -50.76 35.50
CA GLN A 239 7.91 -49.80 36.60
C GLN A 239 6.56 -49.08 36.69
N CYS A 240 6.02 -48.92 37.90
CA CYS A 240 4.70 -48.33 38.13
C CYS A 240 4.78 -46.91 38.68
N GLY A 241 3.80 -46.08 38.29
CA GLY A 241 3.54 -44.73 38.79
C GLY A 241 2.09 -44.54 39.28
N CYS A 242 1.80 -43.43 39.96
CA CYS A 242 0.41 -43.04 40.29
C CYS A 242 -0.27 -42.31 39.12
N SER A 243 -1.60 -42.41 39.01
CA SER A 243 -2.41 -41.74 37.96
C SER A 243 -2.30 -40.22 38.04
N LEU A 244 -2.52 -39.54 36.91
CA LEU A 244 -2.63 -38.08 36.87
C LEU A 244 -3.67 -37.58 37.88
N GLY A 245 -3.25 -36.72 38.81
CA GLY A 245 -4.10 -36.23 39.92
C GLY A 245 -3.96 -37.03 41.22
N TYR A 246 -3.10 -38.05 41.27
CA TYR A 246 -2.79 -38.86 42.46
C TYR A 246 -1.27 -38.89 42.71
N TYR A 247 -0.83 -39.00 43.98
CA TYR A 247 0.58 -39.07 44.41
C TYR A 247 0.79 -40.16 45.46
N GLY A 248 2.01 -40.70 45.61
CA GLY A 248 2.34 -41.72 46.63
C GLY A 248 3.11 -42.92 46.07
N ASN A 249 3.08 -44.07 46.77
CA ASN A 249 3.81 -45.28 46.38
C ASN A 249 2.89 -46.25 45.59
N PRO A 250 3.11 -46.46 44.29
CA PRO A 250 2.23 -47.27 43.44
C PRO A 250 2.37 -48.78 43.65
N TYR A 251 3.35 -49.24 44.43
CA TYR A 251 3.56 -50.67 44.73
C TYR A 251 2.90 -51.13 46.02
N LEU A 252 2.28 -50.20 46.77
CA LEU A 252 1.55 -50.50 48.00
C LEU A 252 0.04 -50.38 47.74
N ASP A 253 -0.74 -51.30 48.33
CA ASP A 253 -2.19 -51.22 48.26
C ASP A 253 -2.68 -49.94 48.97
N GLY A 254 -3.50 -49.15 48.27
CA GLY A 254 -3.90 -47.81 48.71
C GLY A 254 -2.78 -46.76 48.77
N GLY A 255 -1.61 -47.04 48.19
CA GLY A 255 -0.43 -46.17 48.29
C GLY A 255 -0.48 -44.89 47.44
N CYS A 256 -1.39 -44.80 46.46
CA CYS A 256 -1.64 -43.59 45.66
C CYS A 256 -2.86 -42.81 46.20
N THR A 257 -2.64 -41.59 46.68
CA THR A 257 -3.64 -40.69 47.25
C THR A 257 -3.97 -39.52 46.33
N GLU A 258 -5.24 -39.08 46.27
CA GLU A 258 -5.69 -37.96 45.42
C GLU A 258 -5.06 -36.62 45.85
N ILE A 259 -4.67 -35.80 44.86
CA ILE A 259 -4.17 -34.44 45.06
C ILE A 259 -5.35 -33.49 45.34
N PRO A 260 -5.44 -32.86 46.53
CA PRO A 260 -6.54 -31.97 46.87
C PRO A 260 -6.65 -30.78 45.91
N GLY A 261 -7.81 -30.61 45.26
CA GLY A 261 -8.12 -29.45 44.40
C GLY A 261 -7.69 -29.55 42.92
N PHE A 262 -7.18 -30.70 42.46
CA PHE A 262 -6.75 -30.92 41.08
C PHE A 262 -7.91 -30.75 40.06
N PHE A 263 -9.10 -31.27 40.37
CA PHE A 263 -10.26 -31.23 39.46
C PHE A 263 -11.03 -29.90 39.47
N ASP A 264 -10.82 -29.01 40.45
CA ASP A 264 -11.49 -27.70 40.54
C ASP A 264 -10.88 -26.64 39.59
N LYS A 265 -9.59 -26.75 39.26
CA LYS A 265 -8.88 -25.80 38.36
C LYS A 265 -9.31 -25.91 36.90
N HIS A 266 -9.72 -27.10 36.45
CA HIS A 266 -10.01 -27.37 35.04
C HIS A 266 -11.32 -26.71 34.54
N ASN A 267 -12.22 -26.35 35.47
CA ASN A 267 -13.49 -25.69 35.15
C ASN A 267 -13.37 -24.14 35.06
N ARG A 268 -12.30 -23.54 35.60
CA ARG A 268 -11.99 -22.10 35.44
C ARG A 268 -11.38 -21.77 34.08
N SER A 269 -10.56 -22.66 33.51
CA SER A 269 -9.86 -22.43 32.23
C SER A 269 -10.80 -22.27 31.02
N LYS A 270 -11.88 -23.05 30.95
CA LYS A 270 -12.87 -22.95 29.83
C LYS A 270 -13.64 -21.63 29.82
N LYS A 271 -13.88 -20.99 30.98
CA LYS A 271 -14.58 -19.70 31.06
C LYS A 271 -13.73 -18.55 30.52
N TRP A 272 -12.42 -18.56 30.74
CA TRP A 272 -11.52 -17.51 30.27
C TRP A 272 -11.21 -17.61 28.76
N ALA A 273 -11.18 -18.82 28.19
CA ALA A 273 -11.00 -19.02 26.75
C ALA A 273 -12.16 -18.42 25.91
N ILE A 274 -13.41 -18.56 26.36
CA ILE A 274 -14.60 -18.01 25.68
C ILE A 274 -14.58 -16.47 25.71
N VAL A 275 -14.20 -15.86 26.84
CA VAL A 275 -14.09 -14.40 27.00
C VAL A 275 -13.00 -13.81 26.09
N GLY A 276 -11.90 -14.52 25.86
CA GLY A 276 -10.82 -14.10 24.95
C GLY A 276 -11.24 -14.06 23.48
N ILE A 277 -12.01 -15.06 23.01
CA ILE A 277 -12.49 -15.12 21.62
C ILE A 277 -13.60 -14.09 21.37
N SER A 278 -14.51 -13.88 22.33
CA SER A 278 -15.56 -12.85 22.19
C SER A 278 -15.01 -11.43 22.19
N SER A 279 -13.96 -11.17 22.99
CA SER A 279 -13.34 -9.83 23.07
C SER A 279 -12.62 -9.46 21.78
N SER A 280 -11.91 -10.42 21.16
CA SER A 280 -11.21 -10.21 19.89
C SER A 280 -12.15 -10.00 18.71
N LEU A 281 -13.22 -10.79 18.59
CA LEU A 281 -14.26 -10.58 17.56
C LEU A 281 -15.03 -9.26 17.77
N GLY A 282 -15.31 -8.90 19.03
CA GLY A 282 -15.92 -7.62 19.39
C GLY A 282 -15.05 -6.44 19.00
N SER A 283 -13.73 -6.50 19.26
CA SER A 283 -12.78 -5.46 18.86
C SER A 283 -12.68 -5.32 17.34
N ILE A 284 -12.66 -6.42 16.59
CA ILE A 284 -12.65 -6.38 15.11
C ILE A 284 -13.95 -5.74 14.60
N GLY A 285 -15.11 -6.15 15.12
CA GLY A 285 -16.40 -5.55 14.77
C GLY A 285 -16.46 -4.05 15.09
N PHE A 286 -15.92 -3.64 16.23
CA PHE A 286 -15.83 -2.23 16.63
C PHE A 286 -14.92 -1.43 15.70
N LEU A 287 -13.74 -1.95 15.32
CA LEU A 287 -12.84 -1.29 14.37
C LEU A 287 -13.45 -1.16 12.98
N ILE A 288 -14.16 -2.19 12.50
CA ILE A 288 -14.92 -2.15 11.25
C ILE A 288 -16.02 -1.08 11.35
N GLY A 289 -16.74 -1.03 12.47
CA GLY A 289 -17.75 0.01 12.76
C GLY A 289 -17.14 1.42 12.71
N LEU A 290 -16.02 1.65 13.39
CA LEU A 290 -15.27 2.90 13.35
C LEU A 290 -14.80 3.27 11.94
N TRP A 291 -14.36 2.29 11.14
CA TRP A 291 -13.98 2.51 9.74
C TRP A 291 -15.17 2.92 8.87
N PHE A 292 -16.32 2.26 9.01
CA PHE A 292 -17.56 2.64 8.33
C PHE A 292 -18.03 4.03 8.75
N LEU A 293 -17.98 4.36 10.05
CA LEU A 293 -18.29 5.68 10.58
C LEU A 293 -17.33 6.74 10.02
N TYR A 294 -16.02 6.50 10.04
CA TYR A 294 -15.02 7.37 9.42
C TYR A 294 -15.30 7.59 7.93
N LYS A 295 -15.58 6.51 7.18
CA LYS A 295 -15.90 6.56 5.75
C LYS A 295 -17.19 7.35 5.50
N ALA A 296 -18.22 7.17 6.32
CA ALA A 296 -19.48 7.91 6.25
C ALA A 296 -19.28 9.40 6.57
N MET A 297 -18.53 9.72 7.64
CA MET A 297 -18.16 11.09 8.00
C MET A 297 -17.36 11.77 6.90
N LYS A 298 -16.33 11.10 6.36
CA LYS A 298 -15.52 11.61 5.25
C LYS A 298 -16.37 11.89 4.02
N ARG A 299 -17.31 10.99 3.67
CA ARG A 299 -18.28 11.20 2.58
C ARG A 299 -19.18 12.40 2.84
N ARG A 300 -19.74 12.54 4.06
CA ARG A 300 -20.57 13.68 4.48
C ARG A 300 -19.81 15.00 4.40
N MET A 301 -18.56 15.04 4.88
CA MET A 301 -17.71 16.24 4.81
C MET A 301 -17.41 16.65 3.37
N ILE A 302 -17.10 15.70 2.48
CA ILE A 302 -16.88 15.97 1.06
C ILE A 302 -18.16 16.51 0.41
N LYS A 303 -19.32 15.90 0.68
CA LYS A 303 -20.62 16.37 0.17
C LYS A 303 -20.94 17.80 0.64
N LYS A 304 -20.83 18.07 1.95
CA LYS A 304 -21.02 19.42 2.52
C LYS A 304 -20.07 20.45 1.91
N ARG A 305 -18.80 20.07 1.65
CA ARG A 305 -17.83 20.97 1.01
C ARG A 305 -18.22 21.30 -0.43
N ARG A 306 -18.68 20.31 -1.21
CA ARG A 306 -19.19 20.53 -2.58
C ARG A 306 -20.42 21.43 -2.61
N GLU A 307 -21.37 21.19 -1.70
CA GLU A 307 -22.56 22.04 -1.56
C GLU A 307 -22.19 23.47 -1.16
N LYS A 308 -21.18 23.65 -0.30
CA LYS A 308 -20.65 24.97 0.05
C LYS A 308 -20.09 25.69 -1.17
N PHE A 309 -19.29 25.01 -2.00
CA PHE A 309 -18.77 25.58 -3.24
C PHE A 309 -19.87 25.88 -4.26
N PHE A 310 -20.82 24.95 -4.43
CA PHE A 310 -21.98 25.15 -5.30
C PHE A 310 -22.76 26.43 -4.94
N LYS A 311 -23.03 26.64 -3.65
CA LYS A 311 -23.68 27.86 -3.17
C LYS A 311 -22.82 29.11 -3.36
N ARG A 312 -21.52 29.04 -3.01
CA ARG A 312 -20.58 30.16 -3.14
C ARG A 312 -20.40 30.60 -4.59
N ASN A 313 -20.35 29.66 -5.53
CA ASN A 313 -20.14 29.90 -6.96
C ASN A 313 -21.44 30.28 -7.70
N GLY A 314 -22.49 30.66 -6.98
CA GLY A 314 -23.75 31.13 -7.58
C GLY A 314 -24.62 30.01 -8.16
N GLY A 315 -24.40 28.75 -7.80
CA GLY A 315 -25.15 27.62 -8.36
C GLY A 315 -26.66 27.70 -8.14
N LEU A 316 -27.11 28.25 -7.00
CA LEU A 316 -28.53 28.51 -6.75
C LEU A 316 -29.11 29.59 -7.68
N LEU A 317 -28.34 30.64 -7.95
CA LEU A 317 -28.75 31.72 -8.85
C LEU A 317 -28.85 31.21 -10.30
N LEU A 318 -27.85 30.42 -10.73
CA LEU A 318 -27.85 29.82 -12.05
C LEU A 318 -29.02 28.85 -12.21
N GLN A 319 -29.27 27.98 -11.22
CA GLN A 319 -30.40 27.06 -11.25
C GLN A 319 -31.75 27.79 -11.30
N LYS A 320 -31.90 28.90 -10.56
CA LYS A 320 -33.10 29.74 -10.62
C LYS A 320 -33.29 30.35 -12.01
N ARG A 321 -32.23 30.89 -12.62
CA ARG A 321 -32.26 31.47 -13.98
C ARG A 321 -32.54 30.44 -15.08
N MET A 322 -32.03 29.22 -14.90
CA MET A 322 -32.33 28.09 -15.79
C MET A 322 -33.79 27.62 -15.65
N SER A 323 -34.36 27.71 -14.45
CA SER A 323 -35.76 27.33 -14.19
C SER A 323 -36.75 28.43 -14.59
N SER A 324 -36.34 29.70 -14.63
CA SER A 324 -37.18 30.86 -15.00
C SER A 324 -37.24 31.15 -16.50
N GLY A 325 -36.43 30.49 -17.33
CA GLY A 325 -36.40 30.71 -18.78
C GLY A 325 -35.62 31.94 -19.24
N GLU A 326 -35.06 32.76 -18.32
CA GLU A 326 -34.29 33.98 -18.65
C GLU A 326 -32.92 33.69 -19.27
N VAL A 327 -32.37 32.49 -19.05
CA VAL A 327 -31.20 31.97 -19.76
C VAL A 327 -31.72 30.91 -20.72
N ASN A 328 -31.39 31.03 -22.01
CA ASN A 328 -31.86 30.13 -23.06
C ASN A 328 -31.64 28.65 -22.64
N VAL A 329 -32.74 28.00 -22.22
CA VAL A 329 -32.74 26.80 -21.36
C VAL A 329 -32.12 25.57 -22.04
N ASP A 330 -31.95 25.62 -23.37
CA ASP A 330 -31.40 24.51 -24.16
C ASP A 330 -29.86 24.41 -24.16
N ARG A 331 -29.11 25.34 -23.53
CA ARG A 331 -27.69 25.52 -23.89
C ARG A 331 -26.63 25.17 -22.85
N THR A 332 -26.94 25.10 -21.55
CA THR A 332 -25.89 24.98 -20.52
C THR A 332 -26.26 23.96 -19.46
N THR A 333 -25.64 22.77 -19.51
CA THR A 333 -25.86 21.69 -18.54
C THR A 333 -25.04 21.90 -17.27
N LEU A 334 -25.64 21.70 -16.09
CA LEU A 334 -24.89 21.66 -14.84
C LEU A 334 -24.36 20.25 -14.59
N PHE A 335 -23.03 20.09 -14.63
CA PHE A 335 -22.36 18.81 -14.39
C PHE A 335 -21.94 18.66 -12.93
N THR A 336 -22.04 17.44 -12.39
CA THR A 336 -21.46 17.14 -11.07
C THR A 336 -19.96 16.87 -11.19
N LEU A 337 -19.20 17.12 -10.12
CA LEU A 337 -17.76 16.81 -10.12
C LEU A 337 -17.52 15.30 -10.23
N LYS A 338 -18.47 14.48 -9.78
CA LYS A 338 -18.40 13.02 -9.90
C LYS A 338 -18.43 12.61 -11.37
N ASP A 339 -19.30 13.21 -12.18
CA ASP A 339 -19.45 12.88 -13.60
C ASP A 339 -18.21 13.29 -14.38
N LEU A 340 -17.71 14.51 -14.16
CA LEU A 340 -16.50 14.99 -14.84
C LEU A 340 -15.25 14.23 -14.42
N LYS A 341 -15.14 13.80 -13.15
CA LYS A 341 -14.06 12.90 -12.72
C LYS A 341 -14.13 11.55 -13.42
N LYS A 342 -15.32 10.97 -13.57
CA LYS A 342 -15.48 9.72 -14.30
C LYS A 342 -15.11 9.91 -15.78
N ALA A 343 -15.59 10.99 -16.39
CA ALA A 343 -15.38 11.28 -17.81
C ALA A 343 -13.91 11.52 -18.16
N THR A 344 -13.15 12.18 -17.28
CA THR A 344 -11.74 12.54 -17.49
C THR A 344 -10.75 11.55 -16.88
N ASP A 345 -11.21 10.40 -16.39
CA ASP A 345 -10.41 9.43 -15.64
C ASP A 345 -9.62 10.10 -14.49
N ASN A 346 -10.35 10.75 -13.59
CA ASN A 346 -9.83 11.54 -12.47
C ASN A 346 -8.87 12.67 -12.89
N PHE A 347 -9.15 13.35 -14.00
CA PHE A 347 -8.27 14.36 -14.60
C PHE A 347 -6.89 13.80 -14.92
N ASN A 348 -6.86 12.65 -15.62
CA ASN A 348 -5.62 11.96 -16.00
C ASN A 348 -4.73 12.87 -16.86
N LYS A 349 -3.43 12.91 -16.58
CA LYS A 349 -2.44 13.67 -17.35
C LYS A 349 -2.35 13.23 -18.82
N ASN A 350 -2.62 11.96 -19.11
CA ASN A 350 -2.62 11.40 -20.46
C ASN A 350 -3.82 11.85 -21.30
N ARG A 351 -4.83 12.48 -20.67
CA ARG A 351 -6.02 13.04 -21.33
C ARG A 351 -5.93 14.55 -21.51
N VAL A 352 -4.76 15.15 -21.29
CA VAL A 352 -4.60 16.60 -21.46
C VAL A 352 -4.56 16.95 -22.94
N LEU A 353 -5.44 17.85 -23.36
CA LEU A 353 -5.47 18.42 -24.71
C LEU A 353 -4.59 19.67 -24.82
N GLY A 354 -4.46 20.43 -23.74
CA GLY A 354 -3.65 21.63 -23.72
C GLY A 354 -3.42 22.16 -22.30
N LYS A 355 -2.28 22.84 -22.11
CA LYS A 355 -1.91 23.53 -20.86
C LYS A 355 -1.57 24.98 -21.19
N GLY A 356 -2.36 25.91 -20.70
CA GLY A 356 -2.13 27.35 -20.87
C GLY A 356 -1.92 28.08 -19.55
N GLY A 357 -1.82 29.41 -19.66
CA GLY A 357 -1.83 30.31 -18.51
C GLY A 357 -3.13 30.18 -17.72
N GLN A 358 -4.28 30.07 -18.39
CA GLN A 358 -5.60 30.06 -17.76
C GLN A 358 -5.94 28.72 -17.06
N GLY A 359 -5.40 27.60 -17.52
CA GLY A 359 -5.78 26.31 -16.99
C GLY A 359 -5.19 25.11 -17.73
N THR A 360 -5.78 23.94 -17.48
CA THR A 360 -5.53 22.69 -18.20
C THR A 360 -6.85 22.19 -18.77
N VAL A 361 -6.85 21.82 -20.05
CA VAL A 361 -8.01 21.26 -20.74
C VAL A 361 -7.83 19.74 -20.85
N TYR A 362 -8.84 18.98 -20.45
CA TYR A 362 -8.84 17.52 -20.45
C TYR A 362 -9.89 16.98 -21.43
N LYS A 363 -9.54 15.94 -22.18
CA LYS A 363 -10.48 15.13 -22.96
C LYS A 363 -11.30 14.24 -22.02
N GLY A 364 -12.62 14.41 -22.04
CA GLY A 364 -13.57 13.62 -21.28
C GLY A 364 -14.51 12.83 -22.18
N MET A 365 -15.03 11.71 -21.68
CA MET A 365 -16.14 10.97 -22.29
C MET A 365 -17.29 10.89 -21.27
N LEU A 366 -18.40 11.55 -21.57
CA LEU A 366 -19.59 11.54 -20.73
C LEU A 366 -20.26 10.16 -20.73
N VAL A 367 -21.21 9.94 -19.82
CA VAL A 367 -21.90 8.65 -19.65
C VAL A 367 -22.77 8.26 -20.85
N ASP A 368 -23.22 9.25 -21.62
CA ASP A 368 -23.97 9.10 -22.87
C ASP A 368 -23.05 8.83 -24.08
N GLY A 369 -21.73 8.71 -23.86
CA GLY A 369 -20.73 8.51 -24.91
C GLY A 369 -20.22 9.79 -25.56
N LYS A 370 -20.78 10.96 -25.22
CA LYS A 370 -20.37 12.23 -25.81
C LYS A 370 -18.95 12.62 -25.37
N ILE A 371 -18.08 12.91 -26.34
CA ILE A 371 -16.72 13.39 -26.07
C ILE A 371 -16.77 14.90 -25.82
N VAL A 372 -16.11 15.35 -24.74
CA VAL A 372 -16.11 16.74 -24.29
C VAL A 372 -14.71 17.21 -23.94
N ALA A 373 -14.49 18.52 -23.96
CA ALA A 373 -13.30 19.16 -23.42
C ALA A 373 -13.62 19.81 -22.07
N VAL A 374 -12.89 19.48 -21.01
CA VAL A 374 -13.12 19.98 -19.65
C VAL A 374 -11.97 20.90 -19.25
N LYS A 375 -12.22 22.21 -19.14
CA LYS A 375 -11.24 23.21 -18.71
C LYS A 375 -11.24 23.32 -17.18
N LYS A 376 -10.07 23.08 -16.59
CA LYS A 376 -9.79 23.22 -15.16
C LYS A 376 -8.78 24.34 -14.94
N PHE A 377 -9.21 25.40 -14.25
CA PHE A 377 -8.38 26.55 -13.92
C PHE A 377 -7.32 26.20 -12.85
N LYS A 378 -6.14 26.84 -12.89
CA LYS A 378 -4.97 26.46 -12.08
C LYS A 378 -4.85 27.14 -10.69
N VAL A 379 -5.38 28.35 -10.47
CA VAL A 379 -5.06 29.17 -9.26
C VAL A 379 -6.24 30.06 -8.82
N GLU A 380 -6.35 30.35 -7.52
CA GLU A 380 -7.19 31.41 -6.95
C GLU A 380 -6.85 32.77 -7.60
N GLY A 381 -7.87 33.53 -8.03
CA GLY A 381 -7.70 34.78 -8.79
C GLY A 381 -8.25 34.74 -10.23
N LYS A 382 -8.52 33.55 -10.78
CA LYS A 382 -9.14 33.37 -12.11
C LYS A 382 -10.66 33.19 -12.10
N VAL A 383 -11.30 33.56 -11.00
CA VAL A 383 -12.77 33.50 -10.90
C VAL A 383 -13.41 34.46 -11.90
N GLU A 384 -12.82 35.63 -12.11
CA GLU A 384 -13.30 36.58 -13.13
C GLU A 384 -13.15 36.04 -14.56
N GLU A 385 -12.02 35.40 -14.90
CA GLU A 385 -11.85 34.73 -16.20
C GLU A 385 -12.93 33.66 -16.42
N PHE A 386 -13.22 32.84 -15.40
CA PHE A 386 -14.32 31.88 -15.46
C PHE A 386 -15.67 32.55 -15.67
N ILE A 387 -16.01 33.58 -14.88
CA ILE A 387 -17.31 34.27 -14.97
C ILE A 387 -17.46 34.91 -16.36
N ASN A 388 -16.43 35.61 -16.83
CA ASN A 388 -16.44 36.26 -18.14
C ASN A 388 -16.62 35.23 -19.25
N GLU A 389 -15.82 34.16 -19.25
CA GLU A 389 -15.89 33.11 -20.27
C GLU A 389 -17.25 32.40 -20.25
N PHE A 390 -17.79 32.10 -19.06
CA PHE A 390 -19.11 31.50 -18.91
C PHE A 390 -20.23 32.41 -19.44
N VAL A 391 -20.25 33.68 -19.03
CA VAL A 391 -21.27 34.65 -19.46
C VAL A 391 -21.21 34.86 -20.96
N ILE A 392 -20.01 35.14 -21.50
CA ILE A 392 -19.78 35.38 -22.93
C ILE A 392 -20.22 34.19 -23.77
N LEU A 393 -19.76 32.98 -23.45
CA LEU A 393 -20.07 31.81 -24.27
C LEU A 393 -21.51 31.30 -24.08
N SER A 394 -22.18 31.63 -22.98
CA SER A 394 -23.59 31.27 -22.78
C SER A 394 -24.55 32.02 -23.72
N GLN A 395 -24.15 33.20 -24.20
CA GLN A 395 -24.95 34.06 -25.07
C GLN A 395 -24.51 34.02 -26.55
N ILE A 396 -23.36 33.41 -26.87
CA ILE A 396 -22.89 33.25 -28.25
C ILE A 396 -23.47 31.97 -28.87
N ASN A 397 -23.94 32.08 -30.11
CA ASN A 397 -24.32 30.93 -30.94
C ASN A 397 -23.83 31.13 -32.37
N ASN A 398 -22.59 30.73 -32.62
CA ASN A 398 -21.96 30.86 -33.92
C ASN A 398 -21.23 29.56 -34.28
N ARG A 399 -21.35 29.09 -35.53
CA ARG A 399 -20.74 27.83 -36.01
C ARG A 399 -19.21 27.83 -35.96
N ASN A 400 -18.58 29.00 -36.03
CA ASN A 400 -17.14 29.22 -36.03
C ASN A 400 -16.62 29.68 -34.65
N VAL A 401 -17.39 29.47 -33.59
CA VAL A 401 -16.97 29.66 -32.19
C VAL A 401 -17.21 28.34 -31.43
N VAL A 402 -16.27 27.95 -30.57
CA VAL A 402 -16.41 26.72 -29.77
C VAL A 402 -17.61 26.83 -28.82
N LYS A 403 -18.49 25.83 -28.88
CA LYS A 403 -19.71 25.77 -28.09
C LYS A 403 -19.42 25.36 -26.64
N LEU A 404 -19.84 26.20 -25.70
CA LEU A 404 -19.96 25.84 -24.29
C LEU A 404 -21.15 24.89 -24.11
N LEU A 405 -20.91 23.74 -23.49
CA LEU A 405 -21.95 22.74 -23.18
C LEU A 405 -22.47 22.87 -21.75
N GLY A 406 -21.65 23.39 -20.84
CA GLY A 406 -22.01 23.45 -19.43
C GLY A 406 -20.86 23.81 -18.49
N CYS A 407 -21.15 23.73 -17.20
CA CYS A 407 -20.18 24.00 -16.16
C CYS A 407 -20.36 23.07 -14.95
N CYS A 408 -19.35 23.01 -14.08
CA CYS A 408 -19.43 22.37 -12.77
C CYS A 408 -19.05 23.37 -11.69
N LEU A 409 -19.96 23.60 -10.74
CA LEU A 409 -19.80 24.59 -9.67
C LEU A 409 -19.42 23.96 -8.30
N GLU A 410 -19.24 22.63 -8.24
CA GLU A 410 -18.94 21.88 -7.00
C GLU A 410 -17.48 21.95 -6.54
N THR A 411 -16.63 22.67 -7.27
CA THR A 411 -15.20 22.85 -7.02
C THR A 411 -14.89 24.25 -6.50
N GLU A 412 -13.73 24.43 -5.90
CA GLU A 412 -13.28 25.74 -5.40
C GLU A 412 -13.26 26.81 -6.50
N ILE A 413 -12.69 26.45 -7.66
CA ILE A 413 -12.85 27.20 -8.90
C ILE A 413 -13.69 26.33 -9.83
N PRO A 414 -14.81 26.85 -10.35
CA PRO A 414 -15.65 26.13 -11.30
C PRO A 414 -14.91 25.55 -12.52
N LEU A 415 -15.50 24.52 -13.13
CA LEU A 415 -15.02 23.91 -14.36
C LEU A 415 -15.93 24.28 -15.52
N LEU A 416 -15.38 24.40 -16.72
CA LEU A 416 -16.14 24.61 -17.95
C LEU A 416 -16.06 23.35 -18.84
N VAL A 417 -17.16 23.04 -19.51
CA VAL A 417 -17.30 21.87 -20.38
C VAL A 417 -17.69 22.36 -21.76
N TYR A 418 -16.89 22.02 -22.76
CA TYR A 418 -17.05 22.43 -24.16
C TYR A 418 -17.25 21.21 -25.05
N GLU A 419 -17.72 21.46 -26.26
CA GLU A 419 -17.59 20.47 -27.34
C GLU A 419 -16.12 20.10 -27.54
N PHE A 420 -15.86 18.82 -27.83
CA PHE A 420 -14.52 18.37 -28.16
C PHE A 420 -14.25 18.64 -29.64
N ILE A 421 -13.13 19.28 -29.94
CA ILE A 421 -12.67 19.57 -31.29
C ILE A 421 -11.48 18.65 -31.62
N PRO A 422 -11.63 17.68 -32.54
CA PRO A 422 -10.70 16.55 -32.64
C PRO A 422 -9.38 16.86 -33.35
N ASN A 423 -9.36 17.76 -34.34
CA ASN A 423 -8.19 18.02 -35.17
C ASN A 423 -7.30 19.14 -34.59
N GLY A 424 -7.24 19.28 -33.26
CA GLY A 424 -6.28 20.18 -32.61
C GLY A 424 -6.43 21.66 -33.01
N ASN A 425 -5.30 22.38 -33.00
CA ASN A 425 -5.23 23.82 -33.27
C ASN A 425 -4.45 24.13 -34.57
N LEU A 426 -4.71 25.29 -35.16
CA LEU A 426 -4.14 25.73 -36.44
C LEU A 426 -2.62 25.86 -36.41
N PHE A 427 -2.05 26.27 -35.27
CA PHE A 427 -0.61 26.47 -35.12
C PHE A 427 0.18 25.19 -35.42
N GLU A 428 -0.27 24.04 -34.89
CA GLU A 428 0.36 22.73 -35.14
C GLU A 428 0.37 22.39 -36.63
N TYR A 429 -0.71 22.64 -37.37
CA TYR A 429 -0.77 22.34 -38.81
C TYR A 429 0.07 23.28 -39.67
N LEU A 430 0.32 24.51 -39.21
CA LEU A 430 1.13 25.48 -39.95
C LEU A 430 2.63 25.26 -39.72
N HIS A 431 3.04 24.80 -38.54
CA HIS A 431 4.44 24.84 -38.13
C HIS A 431 5.06 23.49 -37.76
N ASP A 432 4.25 22.51 -37.37
CA ASP A 432 4.74 21.18 -37.04
C ASP A 432 4.42 20.26 -38.23
N GLN A 433 5.45 19.63 -38.80
CA GLN A 433 5.40 18.93 -40.09
C GLN A 433 4.52 17.67 -40.02
N ASN A 434 3.20 17.83 -40.10
CA ASN A 434 2.26 16.75 -40.41
C ASN A 434 2.21 16.57 -41.93
N GLU A 435 2.91 15.56 -42.44
CA GLU A 435 2.95 15.22 -43.87
C GLU A 435 1.60 14.66 -44.37
N ASP A 436 0.76 14.13 -43.48
CA ASP A 436 -0.47 13.41 -43.83
C ASP A 436 -1.59 14.30 -44.36
N ILE A 437 -1.61 15.61 -44.03
CA ILE A 437 -2.67 16.54 -44.46
C ILE A 437 -2.06 17.89 -44.85
N PRO A 438 -1.92 18.18 -46.16
CA PRO A 438 -1.38 19.45 -46.59
C PRO A 438 -2.38 20.58 -46.30
N MET A 439 -1.90 21.63 -45.64
CA MET A 439 -2.63 22.89 -45.44
C MET A 439 -2.67 23.67 -46.77
N THR A 440 -3.55 23.25 -47.69
CA THR A 440 -3.74 23.80 -49.05
C THR A 440 -4.20 25.25 -49.03
N TRP A 441 -4.02 25.95 -50.15
CA TRP A 441 -4.44 27.35 -50.30
C TRP A 441 -5.95 27.55 -50.02
N ASP A 442 -6.82 26.69 -50.57
CA ASP A 442 -8.27 26.78 -50.33
C ASP A 442 -8.61 26.59 -48.84
N MET A 443 -7.95 25.66 -48.17
CA MET A 443 -8.16 25.43 -46.75
C MET A 443 -7.72 26.64 -45.91
N ARG A 444 -6.57 27.25 -46.22
CA ARG A 444 -6.11 28.47 -45.55
C ARG A 444 -7.06 29.64 -45.74
N LEU A 445 -7.51 29.87 -46.99
CA LEU A 445 -8.45 30.94 -47.31
C LEU A 445 -9.80 30.72 -46.61
N ARG A 446 -10.30 29.49 -46.59
CA ARG A 446 -11.50 29.11 -45.84
C ARG A 446 -11.37 29.40 -44.35
N ILE A 447 -10.26 29.00 -43.73
CA ILE A 447 -10.00 29.24 -42.30
C ILE A 447 -9.98 30.75 -42.01
N ALA A 448 -9.29 31.53 -42.86
CA ALA A 448 -9.28 33.00 -42.76
C ALA A 448 -10.69 33.58 -42.83
N THR A 449 -11.50 33.20 -43.82
CA THR A 449 -12.89 33.68 -43.96
C THR A 449 -13.75 33.31 -42.74
N GLU A 450 -13.61 32.08 -42.23
CA GLU A 450 -14.41 31.58 -41.11
C GLU A 450 -14.09 32.29 -39.79
N ILE A 451 -12.81 32.54 -39.52
CA ILE A 451 -12.40 33.27 -38.31
C ILE A 451 -12.68 34.76 -38.44
N ALA A 452 -12.54 35.35 -39.63
CA ALA A 452 -12.97 36.72 -39.87
C ALA A 452 -14.47 36.89 -39.59
N GLY A 453 -15.30 35.97 -40.11
CA GLY A 453 -16.74 35.95 -39.85
C GLY A 453 -17.10 35.74 -38.39
N ALA A 454 -16.35 34.90 -37.65
CA ALA A 454 -16.52 34.74 -36.21
C ALA A 454 -16.24 36.05 -35.45
N LEU A 455 -15.14 36.73 -35.76
CA LEU A 455 -14.79 38.01 -35.12
C LEU A 455 -15.77 39.13 -35.50
N PHE A 456 -16.21 39.19 -36.76
CA PHE A 456 -17.27 40.10 -37.18
C PHE A 456 -18.57 39.88 -36.37
N TYR A 457 -18.97 38.62 -36.17
CA TYR A 457 -20.11 38.30 -35.34
C TYR A 457 -19.94 38.82 -33.91
N LEU A 458 -18.76 38.61 -33.30
CA LEU A 458 -18.48 39.06 -31.93
C LEU A 458 -18.47 40.58 -31.78
N HIS A 459 -17.89 41.30 -32.76
CA HIS A 459 -17.75 42.75 -32.70
C HIS A 459 -19.04 43.51 -33.03
N SER A 460 -19.91 42.95 -33.89
CA SER A 460 -20.99 43.73 -34.52
C SER A 460 -22.37 43.08 -34.52
N ILE A 461 -22.49 41.75 -34.38
CA ILE A 461 -23.79 41.04 -34.46
C ILE A 461 -24.27 40.59 -33.09
N ALA A 462 -23.35 40.25 -32.18
CA ALA A 462 -23.69 39.87 -30.82
C ALA A 462 -24.48 40.99 -30.10
N SER A 463 -25.33 40.59 -29.14
CA SER A 463 -26.20 41.51 -28.40
C SER A 463 -25.44 42.65 -27.71
N GLN A 464 -24.20 42.38 -27.31
CA GLN A 464 -23.22 43.35 -26.87
C GLN A 464 -21.91 43.05 -27.59
N SER A 465 -21.15 44.08 -27.94
CA SER A 465 -19.86 43.90 -28.60
C SER A 465 -18.89 43.16 -27.68
N ILE A 466 -18.24 42.11 -28.21
CA ILE A 466 -17.33 41.25 -27.46
C ILE A 466 -15.97 41.30 -28.11
N TYR A 467 -14.96 41.77 -27.37
CA TYR A 467 -13.57 41.76 -27.82
C TYR A 467 -12.89 40.49 -27.32
N HIS A 468 -12.26 39.75 -28.24
CA HIS A 468 -11.68 38.44 -27.95
C HIS A 468 -10.39 38.57 -27.13
N ARG A 469 -9.49 39.48 -27.53
CA ARG A 469 -8.22 39.86 -26.86
C ARG A 469 -7.08 38.84 -26.90
N ASP A 470 -7.32 37.61 -27.33
CA ASP A 470 -6.27 36.60 -27.50
C ASP A 470 -6.44 35.81 -28.81
N VAL A 471 -6.63 36.53 -29.93
CA VAL A 471 -6.72 35.91 -31.26
C VAL A 471 -5.32 35.46 -31.70
N LYS A 472 -5.17 34.15 -31.96
CA LYS A 472 -3.92 33.51 -32.39
C LYS A 472 -4.20 32.13 -32.97
N SER A 473 -3.26 31.58 -33.73
CA SER A 473 -3.41 30.26 -34.37
C SER A 473 -3.54 29.11 -33.37
N THR A 474 -3.02 29.21 -32.14
CA THR A 474 -3.23 28.20 -31.07
C THR A 474 -4.66 28.20 -30.48
N ASN A 475 -5.41 29.29 -30.66
CA ASN A 475 -6.80 29.44 -30.22
C ASN A 475 -7.81 29.21 -31.37
N ILE A 476 -7.34 28.87 -32.57
CA ILE A 476 -8.18 28.50 -33.71
C ILE A 476 -8.12 26.98 -33.82
N LEU A 477 -9.22 26.30 -33.49
CA LEU A 477 -9.32 24.85 -33.50
C LEU A 477 -9.98 24.35 -34.80
N LEU A 478 -9.67 23.12 -35.20
CA LEU A 478 -10.19 22.49 -36.41
C LEU A 478 -11.13 21.33 -36.08
N ASP A 479 -12.38 21.39 -36.54
CA ASP A 479 -13.35 20.31 -36.34
C ASP A 479 -13.10 19.11 -37.27
N GLU A 480 -13.96 18.08 -37.18
CA GLU A 480 -13.87 16.84 -37.98
C GLU A 480 -13.80 17.10 -39.50
N LYS A 481 -14.39 18.21 -39.98
CA LYS A 481 -14.40 18.62 -41.39
C LYS A 481 -13.36 19.70 -41.69
N TYR A 482 -12.41 19.91 -40.77
CA TYR A 482 -11.40 20.96 -40.82
C TYR A 482 -11.98 22.38 -40.95
N ARG A 483 -13.16 22.61 -40.38
CA ARG A 483 -13.75 23.94 -40.22
C ARG A 483 -13.13 24.62 -39.01
N ALA A 484 -12.90 25.92 -39.12
CA ALA A 484 -12.24 26.69 -38.08
C ALA A 484 -13.24 27.12 -37.00
N LYS A 485 -12.85 26.93 -35.74
CA LYS A 485 -13.60 27.42 -34.58
C LYS A 485 -12.68 28.22 -33.64
N LEU A 486 -13.08 29.45 -33.34
CA LEU A 486 -12.38 30.30 -32.37
C LEU A 486 -12.67 29.81 -30.94
N ALA A 487 -11.62 29.70 -30.13
CA ALA A 487 -11.65 29.19 -28.76
C ALA A 487 -10.94 30.15 -27.79
N ASP A 488 -11.08 29.85 -26.49
CA ASP A 488 -10.41 30.49 -25.36
C ASP A 488 -10.79 31.96 -25.08
N PHE A 489 -11.98 32.13 -24.48
CA PHE A 489 -12.58 33.44 -24.20
C PHE A 489 -12.24 34.00 -22.81
N GLY A 490 -11.25 33.45 -22.09
CA GLY A 490 -10.94 33.88 -20.72
C GLY A 490 -10.38 35.31 -20.62
N ALA A 491 -9.70 35.79 -21.68
CA ALA A 491 -9.25 37.18 -21.78
C ALA A 491 -10.34 38.13 -22.30
N SER A 492 -11.40 37.59 -22.90
CA SER A 492 -12.42 38.36 -23.61
C SER A 492 -13.25 39.24 -22.68
N ARG A 493 -13.82 40.31 -23.24
CA ARG A 493 -14.63 41.28 -22.49
C ARG A 493 -15.83 41.73 -23.30
N ILE A 494 -16.94 41.91 -22.59
CA ILE A 494 -18.15 42.52 -23.12
C ILE A 494 -18.01 44.03 -22.97
N ILE A 495 -18.35 44.77 -24.02
CA ILE A 495 -18.23 46.23 -24.08
C ILE A 495 -19.61 46.87 -23.93
N SER A 496 -19.73 47.82 -23.00
CA SER A 496 -20.92 48.65 -22.88
C SER A 496 -21.08 49.53 -24.12
N ILE A 497 -22.33 49.82 -24.51
CA ILE A 497 -22.68 50.59 -25.72
C ILE A 497 -22.00 51.98 -25.75
N GLU A 498 -21.69 52.56 -24.58
CA GLU A 498 -21.09 53.89 -24.44
C GLU A 498 -19.55 53.89 -24.49
N ALA A 499 -18.90 52.73 -24.43
CA ALA A 499 -17.45 52.62 -24.35
C ALA A 499 -16.82 52.42 -25.74
N THR A 500 -15.90 53.30 -26.13
CA THR A 500 -15.15 53.19 -27.39
C THR A 500 -13.86 52.36 -27.25
N HIS A 501 -13.35 52.20 -26.03
CA HIS A 501 -12.13 51.47 -25.73
C HIS A 501 -12.18 50.86 -24.32
N LEU A 502 -11.33 49.86 -24.08
CA LEU A 502 -11.10 49.28 -22.76
C LEU A 502 -9.74 49.69 -22.22
N THR A 503 -9.72 50.46 -21.13
CA THR A 503 -8.50 50.75 -20.37
C THR A 503 -8.28 49.64 -19.35
N THR A 504 -7.38 48.70 -19.64
CA THR A 504 -7.08 47.55 -18.78
C THR A 504 -5.58 47.25 -18.79
N MET A 505 -5.09 46.47 -17.81
CA MET A 505 -3.73 45.95 -17.87
C MET A 505 -3.49 45.24 -19.21
N VAL A 506 -2.32 45.49 -19.80
CA VAL A 506 -1.94 44.90 -21.09
C VAL A 506 -1.90 43.39 -20.95
N GLN A 507 -2.79 42.72 -21.69
CA GLN A 507 -2.94 41.27 -21.70
C GLN A 507 -3.09 40.79 -23.15
N GLY A 508 -2.34 39.77 -23.52
CA GLY A 508 -2.37 39.14 -24.84
C GLY A 508 -1.12 38.28 -25.04
N THR A 509 -1.01 37.67 -26.22
CA THR A 509 0.14 36.81 -26.56
C THR A 509 1.19 37.59 -27.32
N PHE A 510 2.44 37.55 -26.84
CA PHE A 510 3.57 38.18 -27.52
C PHE A 510 3.70 37.64 -28.97
N GLY A 511 3.88 38.54 -29.94
CA GLY A 511 3.84 38.23 -31.38
C GLY A 511 2.50 38.55 -32.05
N TYR A 512 1.39 38.47 -31.31
CA TYR A 512 0.04 38.84 -31.79
C TYR A 512 -0.44 40.18 -31.23
N LEU A 513 0.19 40.63 -30.14
CA LEU A 513 -0.22 41.81 -29.40
C LEU A 513 -0.15 43.09 -30.25
N ASP A 514 -1.27 43.81 -30.29
CA ASP A 514 -1.38 45.10 -30.97
C ASP A 514 -0.39 46.13 -30.38
N PRO A 515 0.53 46.70 -31.18
CA PRO A 515 1.48 47.69 -30.71
C PRO A 515 0.80 48.97 -30.20
N GLU A 516 -0.31 49.41 -30.79
CA GLU A 516 -1.01 50.60 -30.30
C GLU A 516 -1.60 50.35 -28.92
N TYR A 517 -2.24 49.20 -28.71
CA TYR A 517 -2.72 48.77 -27.39
C TYR A 517 -1.58 48.66 -26.38
N PHE A 518 -0.44 48.09 -26.78
CA PHE A 518 0.72 47.95 -25.89
C PHE A 518 1.21 49.31 -25.34
N HIS A 519 1.24 50.35 -26.19
CA HIS A 519 1.69 51.68 -25.78
C HIS A 519 0.62 52.49 -25.04
N THR A 520 -0.64 52.40 -25.47
CA THR A 520 -1.73 53.25 -24.96
C THR A 520 -2.49 52.62 -23.81
N SER A 521 -2.39 51.30 -23.61
CA SER A 521 -3.24 50.48 -22.74
C SER A 521 -4.74 50.55 -23.08
N GLN A 522 -5.10 51.06 -24.26
CA GLN A 522 -6.47 51.15 -24.76
C GLN A 522 -6.73 50.02 -25.77
N PHE A 523 -7.52 49.02 -25.36
CA PHE A 523 -7.91 47.93 -26.26
C PHE A 523 -9.17 48.32 -27.04
N THR A 524 -9.17 48.13 -28.36
CA THR A 524 -10.30 48.39 -29.25
C THR A 524 -10.60 47.16 -30.11
N GLU A 525 -11.70 47.17 -30.86
CA GLU A 525 -12.00 46.15 -31.87
C GLU A 525 -10.86 46.02 -32.90
N LYS A 526 -10.14 47.12 -33.15
CA LYS A 526 -8.99 47.16 -34.07
C LYS A 526 -7.76 46.44 -33.52
N SER A 527 -7.69 46.18 -32.22
CA SER A 527 -6.63 45.38 -31.62
C SER A 527 -6.80 43.88 -31.93
N ASP A 528 -8.05 43.40 -31.98
CA ASP A 528 -8.37 42.06 -32.49
C ASP A 528 -8.09 41.97 -34.01
N VAL A 529 -8.35 43.04 -34.77
CA VAL A 529 -8.02 43.11 -36.22
C VAL A 529 -6.52 42.94 -36.46
N TYR A 530 -5.67 43.61 -35.66
CA TYR A 530 -4.22 43.44 -35.76
C TYR A 530 -3.79 42.00 -35.49
N SER A 531 -4.32 41.41 -34.41
CA SER A 531 -4.03 40.03 -34.03
C SER A 531 -4.45 39.05 -35.14
N PHE A 532 -5.59 39.29 -35.80
CA PHE A 532 -6.03 38.54 -36.97
C PHE A 532 -5.13 38.77 -38.20
N GLY A 533 -4.60 39.98 -38.40
CA GLY A 533 -3.60 40.28 -39.42
C GLY A 533 -2.33 39.43 -39.28
N VAL A 534 -1.89 39.18 -38.04
CA VAL A 534 -0.77 38.25 -37.76
C VAL A 534 -1.14 36.83 -38.19
N VAL A 535 -2.36 36.37 -37.90
CA VAL A 535 -2.85 35.05 -38.35
C VAL A 535 -2.90 34.96 -39.88
N LEU A 536 -3.29 36.02 -40.59
CA LEU A 536 -3.23 36.05 -42.06
C LEU A 536 -1.78 35.94 -42.57
N ALA A 537 -0.83 36.62 -41.93
CA ALA A 537 0.58 36.50 -42.28
C ALA A 537 1.13 35.08 -42.01
N GLU A 538 0.73 34.44 -40.90
CA GLU A 538 1.05 33.02 -40.65
C GLU A 538 0.47 32.12 -41.74
N LEU A 539 -0.80 32.33 -42.14
CA LEU A 539 -1.45 31.56 -43.20
C LEU A 539 -0.78 31.76 -44.57
N LEU A 540 -0.28 32.95 -44.90
CA LEU A 540 0.43 33.18 -46.16
C LEU A 540 1.84 32.57 -46.16
N THR A 541 2.57 32.70 -45.06
CA THR A 541 4.01 32.40 -45.02
C THR A 541 4.35 31.03 -44.43
N GLY A 542 3.46 30.44 -43.63
CA GLY A 542 3.74 29.25 -42.82
C GLY A 542 4.78 29.48 -41.72
N LYS A 543 5.21 30.73 -41.47
CA LYS A 543 6.24 31.08 -40.47
C LYS A 543 5.61 31.35 -39.11
N LYS A 544 6.35 31.07 -38.03
CA LYS A 544 5.92 31.35 -36.66
C LYS A 544 5.85 32.87 -36.41
N PRO A 545 4.91 33.37 -35.58
CA PRO A 545 4.76 34.79 -35.26
C PRO A 545 6.02 35.45 -34.70
N ILE A 546 6.82 34.66 -33.98
CA ILE A 546 8.14 35.04 -33.47
C ILE A 546 9.11 33.95 -33.88
N SER A 547 10.16 34.35 -34.60
CA SER A 547 11.28 33.48 -34.94
C SER A 547 12.56 34.02 -34.31
N SER A 548 13.34 33.14 -33.68
CA SER A 548 14.72 33.45 -33.30
C SER A 548 15.56 33.45 -34.57
N ALA A 549 16.13 34.59 -34.96
CA ALA A 549 17.14 34.61 -35.99
C ALA A 549 18.41 33.95 -35.43
N GLU A 550 18.71 32.72 -35.86
CA GLU A 550 19.84 31.90 -35.39
C GLU A 550 21.21 32.62 -35.50
N ARG A 551 21.29 33.69 -36.29
CA ARG A 551 22.54 34.43 -36.56
C ARG A 551 22.72 35.76 -35.81
N SER A 552 21.66 36.39 -35.29
CA SER A 552 21.75 37.71 -34.64
C SER A 552 21.35 37.71 -33.16
N GLY A 553 20.73 36.64 -32.65
CA GLY A 553 20.20 36.61 -31.29
C GLY A 553 18.98 37.51 -31.05
N GLU A 554 18.53 38.24 -32.08
CA GLU A 554 17.33 39.08 -32.03
C GLU A 554 16.10 38.27 -32.44
N SER A 555 15.05 38.35 -31.64
CA SER A 555 13.74 37.80 -31.98
C SER A 555 13.06 38.72 -33.01
N GLN A 556 12.82 38.20 -34.22
CA GLN A 556 12.13 38.96 -35.28
C GLN A 556 10.61 38.69 -35.22
N SER A 557 9.82 39.78 -35.20
CA SER A 557 8.37 39.73 -35.31
C SER A 557 7.94 39.45 -36.76
N LEU A 558 7.13 38.41 -36.97
CA LEU A 558 6.58 38.09 -38.29
C LEU A 558 5.77 39.26 -38.85
N ALA A 559 5.00 39.96 -38.01
CA ALA A 559 4.20 41.10 -38.44
C ALA A 559 5.06 42.19 -39.08
N SER A 560 6.10 42.63 -38.37
CA SER A 560 7.02 43.67 -38.84
C SER A 560 7.79 43.23 -40.09
N TYR A 561 8.26 41.98 -40.10
CA TYR A 561 8.99 41.44 -41.25
C TYR A 561 8.10 41.27 -42.49
N PHE A 562 6.86 40.83 -42.31
CA PHE A 562 5.87 40.71 -43.38
C PHE A 562 5.55 42.08 -44.00
N VAL A 563 5.26 43.08 -43.17
CA VAL A 563 5.01 44.46 -43.61
C VAL A 563 6.19 44.99 -44.43
N GLN A 564 7.42 44.84 -43.93
CA GLN A 564 8.63 45.24 -44.67
C GLN A 564 8.74 44.53 -46.03
N CYS A 565 8.51 43.22 -46.09
CA CYS A 565 8.61 42.48 -47.34
C CYS A 565 7.53 42.89 -48.35
N VAL A 566 6.32 43.24 -47.90
CA VAL A 566 5.27 43.75 -48.79
C VAL A 566 5.66 45.11 -49.35
N GLU A 567 6.19 46.02 -48.53
CA GLU A 567 6.65 47.35 -48.96
C GLU A 567 7.83 47.28 -49.94
N GLU A 568 8.75 46.34 -49.73
CA GLU A 568 9.90 46.11 -50.60
C GLU A 568 9.57 45.27 -51.86
N ASN A 569 8.28 44.94 -52.10
CA ASN A 569 7.82 44.07 -53.20
C ASN A 569 8.41 42.64 -53.19
N LYS A 570 8.77 42.11 -52.01
CA LYS A 570 9.34 40.77 -51.77
C LYS A 570 8.33 39.75 -51.24
N LEU A 571 7.02 39.99 -51.41
CA LEU A 571 5.95 39.11 -50.91
C LEU A 571 6.15 37.62 -51.27
N PHE A 572 6.46 37.33 -52.53
CA PHE A 572 6.60 35.94 -53.01
C PHE A 572 7.86 35.23 -52.49
N GLU A 573 8.84 35.96 -51.95
CA GLU A 573 10.03 35.37 -51.32
C GLU A 573 9.72 34.77 -49.95
N ILE A 574 8.74 35.35 -49.24
CA ILE A 574 8.35 34.94 -47.88
C ILE A 574 7.11 34.05 -47.84
N THR A 575 6.33 34.01 -48.93
CA THR A 575 5.10 33.21 -49.05
C THR A 575 5.43 31.71 -49.09
N ASP A 576 4.61 30.88 -48.43
CA ASP A 576 4.78 29.42 -48.43
C ASP A 576 4.73 28.91 -49.88
N LYS A 577 5.69 28.06 -50.26
CA LYS A 577 5.80 27.51 -51.62
C LYS A 577 4.51 26.84 -52.08
N ARG A 578 3.76 26.21 -51.17
CA ARG A 578 2.46 25.59 -51.47
C ARG A 578 1.41 26.63 -51.83
N VAL A 579 1.37 27.74 -51.09
CA VAL A 579 0.50 28.88 -51.39
C VAL A 579 0.83 29.46 -52.75
N THR A 580 2.11 29.66 -53.08
CA THR A 580 2.54 30.16 -54.40
C THR A 580 2.23 29.19 -55.53
N LYS A 581 2.20 27.88 -55.27
CA LYS A 581 1.91 26.85 -56.28
C LYS A 581 0.42 26.70 -56.56
N GLU A 582 -0.42 26.75 -55.52
CA GLU A 582 -1.86 26.48 -55.63
C GLU A 582 -2.71 27.76 -55.76
N GLY A 583 -2.24 28.88 -55.22
CA GLY A 583 -2.97 30.14 -55.20
C GLY A 583 -2.74 30.98 -56.45
N GLY A 584 -3.82 31.52 -57.01
CA GLY A 584 -3.74 32.54 -58.05
C GLY A 584 -2.96 33.77 -57.56
N ARG A 585 -2.02 34.25 -58.37
CA ARG A 585 -1.13 35.38 -58.02
C ARG A 585 -1.91 36.60 -57.52
N GLU A 586 -3.02 36.93 -58.17
CA GLU A 586 -3.90 38.04 -57.79
C GLU A 586 -4.58 37.83 -56.43
N HIS A 587 -5.04 36.61 -56.13
CA HIS A 587 -5.65 36.29 -54.85
C HIS A 587 -4.64 36.36 -53.70
N ILE A 588 -3.42 35.87 -53.91
CA ILE A 588 -2.34 35.95 -52.92
C ILE A 588 -2.02 37.41 -52.60
N ILE A 589 -1.89 38.25 -53.64
CA ILE A 589 -1.64 39.69 -53.48
C ILE A 589 -2.80 40.36 -52.75
N ALA A 590 -4.06 40.02 -53.08
CA ALA A 590 -5.23 40.60 -52.42
C ALA A 590 -5.27 40.26 -50.92
N VAL A 591 -5.03 38.99 -50.54
CA VAL A 591 -4.97 38.58 -49.13
C VAL A 591 -3.77 39.21 -48.42
N ALA A 592 -2.62 39.32 -49.08
CA ALA A 592 -1.44 39.99 -48.51
C ALA A 592 -1.67 41.48 -48.25
N ASN A 593 -2.32 42.19 -49.18
CA ASN A 593 -2.69 43.59 -49.02
C ASN A 593 -3.73 43.80 -47.91
N LEU A 594 -4.65 42.84 -47.73
CA LEU A 594 -5.58 42.85 -46.61
C LEU A 594 -4.83 42.65 -45.28
N ALA A 595 -3.93 41.67 -45.20
CA ALA A 595 -3.09 41.44 -44.03
C ALA A 595 -2.24 42.67 -43.68
N TYR A 596 -1.62 43.30 -44.69
CA TYR A 596 -0.85 44.54 -44.54
C TYR A 596 -1.69 45.66 -43.90
N ARG A 597 -2.92 45.89 -44.40
CA ARG A 597 -3.83 46.90 -43.80
C ARG A 597 -4.28 46.54 -42.38
N CYS A 598 -4.46 45.26 -42.06
CA CYS A 598 -4.76 44.82 -40.70
C CYS A 598 -3.58 45.07 -39.74
N LEU A 599 -2.35 45.01 -40.24
CA LEU A 599 -1.11 45.19 -39.46
C LEU A 599 -0.63 46.65 -39.36
N GLU A 600 -1.41 47.61 -39.85
CA GLU A 600 -1.10 49.03 -39.76
C GLU A 600 -0.93 49.47 -38.29
N MET A 601 0.08 50.29 -38.02
CA MET A 601 0.45 50.70 -36.65
C MET A 601 -0.62 51.58 -36.00
N ASN A 602 -1.34 52.36 -36.82
CA ASN A 602 -2.47 53.17 -36.38
C ASN A 602 -3.79 52.40 -36.57
N GLY A 603 -4.41 51.98 -35.47
CA GLY A 603 -5.66 51.22 -35.46
C GLY A 603 -6.82 51.88 -36.18
N ARG A 604 -6.85 53.21 -36.27
CA ARG A 604 -7.91 53.93 -37.01
C ARG A 604 -7.87 53.65 -38.52
N LYS A 605 -6.68 53.38 -39.06
CA LYS A 605 -6.47 53.05 -40.48
C LYS A 605 -6.73 51.57 -40.80
N ARG A 606 -6.76 50.70 -39.79
CA ARG A 606 -7.08 49.28 -39.98
C ARG A 606 -8.54 49.14 -40.46
N PRO A 607 -8.88 48.17 -41.30
CA PRO A 607 -10.27 47.86 -41.62
C PRO A 607 -11.01 47.32 -40.39
N THR A 608 -12.33 47.34 -40.44
CA THR A 608 -13.21 46.63 -39.49
C THR A 608 -13.27 45.14 -39.83
N MET A 609 -13.61 44.28 -38.87
CA MET A 609 -13.79 42.85 -39.15
C MET A 609 -14.91 42.57 -40.16
N LYS A 610 -15.89 43.47 -40.29
CA LYS A 610 -16.92 43.41 -41.34
C LYS A 610 -16.30 43.56 -42.73
N GLU A 611 -15.50 44.60 -42.93
CA GLU A 611 -14.81 44.85 -44.22
C GLU A 611 -13.84 43.71 -44.55
N VAL A 612 -13.05 43.25 -43.57
CA VAL A 612 -12.15 42.10 -43.70
C VAL A 612 -12.90 40.84 -44.14
N THR A 613 -14.06 40.57 -43.54
CA THR A 613 -14.88 39.39 -43.88
C THR A 613 -15.40 39.47 -45.30
N LEU A 614 -15.98 40.61 -45.69
CA LEU A 614 -16.54 40.82 -47.03
C LEU A 614 -15.46 40.70 -48.13
N GLU A 615 -14.28 41.26 -47.90
CA GLU A 615 -13.16 41.15 -48.84
C GLU A 615 -12.67 39.70 -48.98
N LEU A 616 -12.50 38.97 -47.86
CA LEU A 616 -12.10 37.55 -47.89
C LEU A 616 -13.15 36.67 -48.58
N GLU A 617 -14.45 36.91 -48.35
CA GLU A 617 -15.53 36.21 -49.03
C GLU A 617 -15.51 36.48 -50.54
N GLY A 618 -15.25 37.73 -50.95
CA GLY A 618 -15.08 38.11 -52.35
C GLY A 618 -13.92 37.37 -53.03
N ILE A 619 -12.73 37.37 -52.40
CA ILE A 619 -11.54 36.66 -52.92
C ILE A 619 -11.81 35.16 -53.04
N ARG A 620 -12.45 34.57 -52.03
CA ARG A 620 -12.78 33.13 -52.03
C ARG A 620 -13.82 32.78 -53.09
N GLY A 621 -14.81 33.65 -53.32
CA GLY A 621 -15.81 33.49 -54.38
C GLY A 621 -15.18 33.48 -55.76
N LEU A 622 -14.21 34.37 -56.03
CA LEU A 622 -13.46 34.40 -57.29
C LEU A 622 -12.58 33.16 -57.46
N ASN A 623 -11.90 32.73 -56.39
CA ASN A 623 -11.08 31.51 -56.40
C ASN A 623 -11.89 30.26 -56.77
N ARG A 624 -13.11 30.13 -56.24
CA ARG A 624 -14.00 29.01 -56.59
C ARG A 624 -14.47 29.05 -58.04
N LYS A 625 -14.78 30.24 -58.58
CA LYS A 625 -15.19 30.39 -59.98
C LYS A 625 -14.05 30.01 -60.93
N LEU A 626 -12.82 30.44 -60.66
CA LEU A 626 -11.65 30.09 -61.44
C LEU A 626 -11.36 28.58 -61.41
N ASN A 627 -11.45 27.96 -60.24
CA ASN A 627 -11.28 26.50 -60.12
C ASN A 627 -12.40 25.72 -60.81
N ALA A 628 -13.65 26.22 -60.79
CA ALA A 628 -14.77 25.62 -61.51
C ALA A 628 -14.64 25.77 -63.04
N GLN A 629 -14.08 26.89 -63.52
CA GLN A 629 -13.77 27.09 -64.93
C GLN A 629 -12.58 26.24 -65.42
N GLN A 630 -11.61 25.92 -64.55
CA GLN A 630 -10.53 24.97 -64.86
C GLN A 630 -11.00 23.51 -64.87
N ASN A 631 -12.06 23.16 -64.12
CA ASN A 631 -12.62 21.81 -64.06
C ASN A 631 -13.77 21.56 -65.06
N HIS A 632 -14.14 22.54 -65.88
CA HIS A 632 -15.26 22.41 -66.83
C HIS A 632 -14.92 21.62 -68.11
N ASP A 633 -13.71 21.07 -68.22
CA ASP A 633 -13.32 20.14 -69.29
C ASP A 633 -13.58 18.64 -68.95
N GLU A 634 -14.11 18.28 -67.78
CA GLU A 634 -14.54 16.90 -67.48
C GLU A 634 -15.86 16.83 -66.65
N ILE A 635 -16.97 16.73 -67.39
CA ILE A 635 -18.26 16.02 -67.15
C ILE A 635 -19.03 16.23 -65.81
N GLU A 636 -20.28 16.68 -65.96
CA GLU A 636 -21.39 16.75 -64.99
C GLU A 636 -21.79 15.38 -64.39
N LEU A 637 -22.07 15.31 -63.07
CA LEU A 637 -23.45 15.23 -62.52
C LEU A 637 -23.51 15.08 -60.98
N SER A 638 -24.03 16.14 -60.35
CA SER A 638 -24.87 16.22 -59.13
C SER A 638 -24.29 16.06 -57.71
N GLY A 639 -24.51 17.12 -56.93
CA GLY A 639 -24.41 17.17 -55.48
C GLY A 639 -24.33 18.62 -54.96
N ILE A 640 -25.23 19.51 -55.39
CA ILE A 640 -25.26 20.91 -54.93
C ILE A 640 -26.00 20.97 -53.58
N GLU A 641 -25.28 21.23 -52.49
CA GLU A 641 -25.87 21.80 -51.27
C GLU A 641 -25.74 23.34 -51.33
N GLU A 642 -26.88 24.01 -51.32
CA GLU A 642 -27.02 25.48 -51.31
C GLU A 642 -26.35 26.11 -50.08
N TYR A 643 -25.42 27.03 -50.34
CA TYR A 643 -24.82 27.93 -49.35
C TYR A 643 -25.63 29.23 -49.30
N GLN A 644 -26.33 29.49 -48.19
CA GLN A 644 -27.00 30.77 -47.97
C GLN A 644 -25.98 31.88 -47.62
N PRO A 645 -25.96 33.01 -48.37
CA PRO A 645 -25.27 34.22 -47.99
C PRO A 645 -25.86 34.85 -46.71
N TRP A 646 -25.05 35.64 -46.01
CA TRP A 646 -25.48 36.38 -44.83
C TRP A 646 -26.31 37.62 -45.20
N ASP A 647 -27.56 37.44 -45.61
CA ASP A 647 -28.52 38.52 -45.75
C ASP A 647 -29.75 38.29 -44.84
N GLY A 648 -30.13 39.34 -44.10
CA GLY A 648 -31.53 39.68 -43.81
C GLY A 648 -32.28 38.92 -42.72
N TYR A 649 -32.52 39.62 -41.61
CA TYR A 649 -33.52 39.34 -40.57
C TYR A 649 -34.86 38.76 -41.08
N SER A 650 -35.39 37.79 -40.33
CA SER A 650 -36.84 37.64 -40.15
C SER A 650 -37.14 37.39 -38.69
N ALA A 651 -37.63 38.44 -38.03
CA ALA A 651 -38.35 38.33 -36.78
C ALA A 651 -39.65 37.58 -37.04
N SER A 652 -39.89 36.48 -36.32
CA SER A 652 -41.24 35.94 -36.14
C SER A 652 -41.64 36.14 -34.68
N ASN A 653 -42.24 37.31 -34.44
CA ASN A 653 -43.20 37.45 -33.35
C ASN A 653 -44.41 36.60 -33.69
N SER A 654 -44.74 35.63 -32.84
CA SER A 654 -46.12 35.13 -32.74
C SER A 654 -46.62 35.44 -31.34
N LEU A 655 -47.35 36.54 -31.23
CA LEU A 655 -48.27 36.81 -30.13
C LEU A 655 -49.48 35.87 -30.27
N PRO A 656 -50.07 35.42 -29.15
CA PRO A 656 -51.19 34.48 -29.17
C PRO A 656 -52.50 35.22 -29.49
N ILE A 657 -53.25 34.68 -30.45
CA ILE A 657 -54.63 35.12 -30.72
C ILE A 657 -55.55 34.42 -29.71
N VAL A 658 -56.25 35.28 -28.98
CA VAL A 658 -57.40 34.97 -28.12
C VAL A 658 -58.52 34.37 -28.98
N SER A 659 -59.04 33.20 -28.58
CA SER A 659 -60.40 32.79 -28.89
C SER A 659 -61.10 32.36 -27.61
N SER A 660 -62.17 33.10 -27.33
CA SER A 660 -63.07 33.04 -26.18
C SER A 660 -64.04 31.86 -26.21
N GLN A 661 -64.31 31.34 -25.02
CA GLN A 661 -65.57 30.75 -24.52
C GLN A 661 -66.04 29.40 -25.09
N THR A 662 -66.16 28.40 -24.21
CA THR A 662 -67.45 28.06 -23.58
C THR A 662 -67.27 27.14 -22.37
N HIS A 663 -68.13 27.35 -21.38
CA HIS A 663 -68.22 26.68 -20.09
C HIS A 663 -68.66 25.21 -20.20
N SER A 664 -68.11 24.35 -19.34
CA SER A 664 -68.92 23.37 -18.60
C SER A 664 -68.26 23.07 -17.25
N THR A 665 -68.93 23.53 -16.20
CA THR A 665 -68.77 23.13 -14.81
C THR A 665 -69.21 21.68 -14.65
N ASP A 666 -68.47 20.87 -13.88
CA ASP A 666 -69.08 19.93 -12.95
C ASP A 666 -68.14 19.65 -11.79
N SER A 667 -68.74 19.63 -10.60
CA SER A 667 -68.11 19.54 -9.29
C SER A 667 -67.84 18.09 -8.88
N GLU A 668 -66.92 17.97 -7.91
CA GLU A 668 -66.90 17.01 -6.81
C GLU A 668 -66.97 15.50 -7.11
N VAL A 669 -66.02 14.73 -6.58
CA VAL A 669 -66.21 14.00 -5.30
C VAL A 669 -64.88 13.30 -4.93
N MET A 670 -64.48 13.54 -3.68
CA MET A 670 -63.44 12.82 -2.93
C MET A 670 -64.00 11.46 -2.48
N HIS A 671 -63.25 10.36 -2.66
CA HIS A 671 -63.44 9.15 -1.86
C HIS A 671 -62.10 8.57 -1.40
N ILE A 672 -62.03 8.35 -0.09
CA ILE A 672 -60.97 7.71 0.69
C ILE A 672 -61.45 6.28 1.05
N LEU A 673 -60.49 5.35 1.21
CA LEU A 673 -60.56 4.00 1.80
C LEU A 673 -61.03 2.88 0.84
N ALA A 674 -60.50 1.65 0.86
CA ALA A 674 -59.75 0.93 1.88
C ALA A 674 -58.81 -0.14 1.28
N LEU A 675 -57.96 -0.66 2.18
CA LEU A 675 -57.05 -1.79 2.07
C LEU A 675 -57.68 -3.09 1.54
N GLU A 676 -56.89 -3.84 0.78
CA GLU A 676 -56.60 -5.26 1.02
C GLU A 676 -55.10 -5.50 0.85
#